data_AF-A0A7I6N1E3-F1
#
_entry.id   AF-A0A7I6N1E3-F1
#
_cell.length_a   1.000
_cell.length_b   1.000
_cell.length_c   1.000
_cell.angle_alpha   90.00
_cell.angle_beta   90.00
_cell.angle_gamma   90.00
#
_symmetry.space_group_name_H-M   'P 1'
#
loop_
_entity.id
_entity.type
_entity.pdbx_description
1 polymer ?
#
loop_
_entity_poly.entity_id
_entity_poly.type
_entity_poly.pdbx_seq_one_letter_code
_entity_poly.pdbx_strand_id
1 'polypeptide(L)'
;MEPRNVAKLVFAIIILVAATLGVVWLAGFFFFLFSKTNPLGQTDLSTWWTYWTHYQSDPVIAKRLKTSLIIAALVGFGIPLAALIAALREIKHLHGNARFANTGEVQKAGLLGSTGIIIGKWKNRFLMFPGMQFVLLAAPTRSGKGVGIVIPNLLNWNESVIVNDVKLENYLITSGYRKKHGQEVFLFNPFCISEDKEGNPLHGQSHRYNPLGYISDDQNLRVTDILAIGYSLYPGEGRDAFFDDAARNLFLGLTLYLCETPTLPRTIGELLRQSSGKGQPVKDHLQGIINERNYREVEEVDEETGEIVTTLVPVTEWDGEGLPPLTSECVDAINRFTSTSDNTLSSIMATFNVPLTMWASPIIDAATSGNDFDLRDVRKKRMSIYLGIPANKLAEARILINLFYTQLVNLNTNQLLGATPALKYQCLMLADEFTAPGRIGIIDKANSFMAGYGLRLLTIIQSPGQLEAEAPKGYGRENARTFVTNHACQIFYTPREQRDANEYSEALGYTTVHSKNKSEGRGGSSMSQALGDGAGQKRALMLPQELKEMSQREQIISLENTKPIKAEKIAYYADHVFMDRLKSVSPTLAALGRKLPSKKLLEDTWGSGELAAPVPTLDLELHEAVIHSKVREMTPADIEQGIDLRKLALDTSALKIPTGGEGLEPEQVEDFVNGFFDALDDVNEYDDEEIDDDGMGGRPSDEELAALDAEAAGDMLDASLDAALAETSNADHTDDEGPAPADDVEPVEAHAETVLPDGLDYVPDEEELDEAPSDEELMAMMDFAMPGDDGFPDEDAIIEAMDDFEEPALLDEPETDGALLDLSVLDKPITSPKNAR
;
A
#
# COMPACT_ATOMS: atom_id res chain seq x y z
N MET A 1 -15.21 -20.97 -64.41
CA MET A 1 -15.25 -19.84 -63.46
C MET A 1 -16.13 -20.25 -62.29
N GLU A 2 -15.65 -20.14 -61.05
CA GLU A 2 -16.44 -20.49 -59.87
C GLU A 2 -17.77 -19.69 -59.81
N PRO A 3 -18.87 -20.30 -59.33
CA PRO A 3 -20.18 -19.63 -59.23
C PRO A 3 -20.13 -18.35 -58.38
N ARG A 4 -19.18 -18.27 -57.44
CA ARG A 4 -18.94 -17.07 -56.61
C ARG A 4 -18.39 -15.88 -57.41
N ASN A 5 -17.64 -16.13 -58.48
CA ASN A 5 -17.10 -15.08 -59.35
C ASN A 5 -18.13 -14.58 -60.37
N VAL A 6 -19.06 -15.46 -60.80
CA VAL A 6 -20.20 -15.07 -61.64
C VAL A 6 -21.17 -14.16 -60.88
N ALA A 7 -21.49 -14.49 -59.62
CA ALA A 7 -22.36 -13.64 -58.79
C ALA A 7 -21.78 -12.24 -58.54
N LYS A 8 -20.46 -12.15 -58.30
CA LYS A 8 -19.76 -10.86 -58.15
C LYS A 8 -19.74 -10.05 -59.45
N LEU A 9 -19.54 -10.71 -60.59
CA LEU A 9 -19.60 -10.05 -61.91
C LEU A 9 -21.01 -9.52 -62.18
N VAL A 10 -22.05 -10.31 -61.92
CA VAL A 10 -23.44 -9.91 -62.10
C VAL A 10 -23.80 -8.73 -61.19
N PHE A 11 -23.39 -8.76 -59.93
CA PHE A 11 -23.61 -7.66 -58.98
C PHE A 11 -22.88 -6.37 -59.41
N ALA A 12 -21.63 -6.47 -59.87
CA ALA A 12 -20.88 -5.33 -60.40
C ALA A 12 -21.52 -4.75 -61.66
N ILE A 13 -22.03 -5.60 -62.56
CA ILE A 13 -22.78 -5.17 -63.75
C ILE A 13 -24.07 -4.45 -63.35
N ILE A 14 -24.82 -4.96 -62.37
CA ILE A 14 -26.05 -4.31 -61.88
C ILE A 14 -25.74 -2.92 -61.31
N ILE A 15 -24.69 -2.78 -60.51
CA ILE A 15 -24.27 -1.49 -59.95
C ILE A 15 -23.83 -0.53 -61.06
N LEU A 16 -23.06 -1.02 -62.03
CA LEU A 16 -22.63 -0.21 -63.17
C LEU A 16 -23.84 0.30 -63.97
N VAL A 17 -24.79 -0.58 -64.27
CA VAL A 17 -26.03 -0.23 -64.98
C VAL A 17 -26.85 0.79 -64.19
N ALA A 18 -27.01 0.59 -62.88
CA ALA A 18 -27.72 1.54 -62.02
C ALA A 18 -27.02 2.91 -61.97
N ALA A 19 -25.68 2.94 -61.89
CA ALA A 19 -24.90 4.16 -61.92
C ALA A 19 -24.99 4.88 -63.28
N THR A 20 -24.96 4.13 -64.40
CA THR A 20 -25.17 4.70 -65.74
C THR A 20 -26.56 5.28 -65.90
N LEU A 21 -27.61 4.61 -65.39
CA LEU A 21 -28.98 5.14 -65.39
C LEU A 21 -29.09 6.42 -64.56
N GLY A 22 -28.45 6.46 -63.38
CA GLY A 22 -28.37 7.65 -62.55
C GLY A 22 -27.65 8.83 -63.24
N VAL A 23 -26.59 8.56 -64.00
CA VAL A 23 -25.86 9.57 -64.79
C VAL A 23 -26.71 10.12 -65.93
N VAL A 24 -27.48 9.29 -66.61
CA VAL A 24 -28.39 9.73 -67.68
C VAL A 24 -29.51 10.62 -67.12
N TRP A 25 -30.05 10.26 -65.95
CA TRP A 25 -31.02 11.11 -65.25
C TRP A 25 -30.40 12.45 -64.81
N LEU A 26 -29.22 12.42 -64.18
CA LEU A 26 -28.47 13.62 -63.79
C LEU A 26 -28.13 14.51 -65.00
N ALA A 27 -27.82 13.93 -66.16
CA ALA A 27 -27.55 14.68 -67.38
C ALA A 27 -28.78 15.46 -67.86
N GLY A 28 -29.98 14.91 -67.71
CA GLY A 28 -31.25 15.60 -67.94
C GLY A 28 -31.52 16.68 -66.89
N PHE A 29 -31.22 16.42 -65.62
CA PHE A 29 -31.37 17.35 -64.52
C PHE A 29 -30.49 18.59 -64.71
N PHE A 30 -29.19 18.40 -64.98
CA PHE A 30 -28.25 19.48 -65.23
C PHE A 30 -28.58 20.25 -66.53
N PHE A 31 -29.14 19.59 -67.54
CA PHE A 31 -29.58 20.27 -68.76
C PHE A 31 -30.70 21.28 -68.47
N PHE A 32 -31.71 20.92 -67.68
CA PHE A 32 -32.76 21.86 -67.27
C PHE A 32 -32.23 22.95 -66.35
N LEU A 33 -31.32 22.60 -65.43
CA LEU A 33 -30.67 23.57 -64.56
C LEU A 33 -29.90 24.63 -65.36
N PHE A 34 -29.11 24.24 -66.36
CA PHE A 34 -28.38 25.17 -67.24
C PHE A 34 -29.29 25.92 -68.21
N SER A 35 -30.47 25.40 -68.48
CA SER A 35 -31.51 26.06 -69.26
C SER A 35 -32.39 26.99 -68.42
N LYS A 36 -32.10 27.15 -67.12
CA LYS A 36 -32.86 27.96 -66.13
C LYS A 36 -34.33 27.56 -65.99
N THR A 37 -34.64 26.30 -66.30
CA THR A 37 -35.95 25.67 -66.10
C THR A 37 -35.91 24.82 -64.85
N ASN A 38 -37.02 24.73 -64.10
CA ASN A 38 -37.05 23.96 -62.86
C ASN A 38 -36.86 22.46 -63.17
N PRO A 39 -35.77 21.82 -62.71
CA PRO A 39 -35.51 20.41 -63.02
C PRO A 39 -36.34 19.45 -62.16
N LEU A 40 -36.87 19.91 -61.02
CA LEU A 40 -37.59 19.06 -60.07
C LEU A 40 -39.00 18.72 -60.60
N GLY A 41 -39.28 17.42 -60.74
CA GLY A 41 -40.55 16.89 -61.22
C GLY A 41 -40.73 16.88 -62.75
N GLN A 42 -39.76 17.38 -63.51
CA GLN A 42 -39.79 17.40 -64.99
C GLN A 42 -38.71 16.53 -65.63
N THR A 43 -37.68 16.11 -64.88
CA THR A 43 -36.63 15.23 -65.38
C THR A 43 -37.01 13.75 -65.24
N ASP A 44 -37.16 13.09 -66.37
CA ASP A 44 -37.24 11.63 -66.52
C ASP A 44 -35.94 11.05 -67.14
N LEU A 45 -35.74 9.74 -67.06
CA LEU A 45 -34.61 9.01 -67.66
C LEU A 45 -34.51 9.19 -69.18
N SER A 46 -35.62 9.51 -69.83
CA SER A 46 -35.70 9.78 -71.27
C SER A 46 -35.31 11.21 -71.65
N THR A 47 -35.27 12.15 -70.70
CA THR A 47 -35.16 13.60 -70.95
C THR A 47 -33.94 13.95 -71.80
N TRP A 48 -32.76 13.50 -71.40
CA TRP A 48 -31.53 13.84 -72.12
C TRP A 48 -31.56 13.32 -73.57
N TRP A 49 -32.07 12.10 -73.78
CA TRP A 49 -32.18 11.47 -75.10
C TRP A 49 -33.22 12.17 -76.00
N THR A 50 -34.38 12.52 -75.45
CA THR A 50 -35.45 13.23 -76.16
C THR A 50 -34.98 14.59 -76.65
N TYR A 51 -34.26 15.34 -75.82
CA TYR A 51 -33.73 16.65 -76.22
C TYR A 51 -32.54 16.55 -77.18
N TRP A 52 -31.70 15.52 -77.04
CA TRP A 52 -30.63 15.25 -78.01
C TRP A 52 -31.19 14.98 -79.41
N THR A 53 -32.20 14.11 -79.52
CA THR A 53 -32.79 13.75 -80.83
C THR A 53 -33.45 14.92 -81.55
N HIS A 54 -34.12 15.82 -80.82
CA HIS A 54 -34.85 16.94 -81.41
C HIS A 54 -34.00 18.21 -81.63
N TYR A 55 -32.95 18.44 -80.82
CA TYR A 55 -32.23 19.71 -80.79
C TYR A 55 -30.72 19.60 -81.04
N GLN A 56 -30.21 18.43 -81.47
CA GLN A 56 -28.78 18.26 -81.82
C GLN A 56 -28.29 19.18 -82.97
N SER A 57 -29.20 19.65 -83.83
CA SER A 57 -28.90 20.54 -84.95
C SER A 57 -28.73 22.01 -84.54
N ASP A 58 -29.15 22.40 -83.32
CA ASP A 58 -28.91 23.72 -82.76
C ASP A 58 -27.57 23.73 -81.99
N PRO A 59 -26.56 24.50 -82.43
CA PRO A 59 -25.23 24.49 -81.82
C PRO A 59 -25.21 24.97 -80.36
N VAL A 60 -26.15 25.82 -79.93
CA VAL A 60 -26.21 26.35 -78.56
C VAL A 60 -26.77 25.30 -77.61
N ILE A 61 -27.86 24.61 -78.01
CA ILE A 61 -28.51 23.59 -77.19
C ILE A 61 -27.65 22.32 -77.15
N ALA A 62 -27.06 21.92 -78.27
CA ALA A 62 -26.13 20.79 -78.34
C ALA A 62 -24.90 20.98 -77.43
N LYS A 63 -24.36 22.21 -77.34
CA LYS A 63 -23.26 22.52 -76.40
C LYS A 63 -23.68 22.29 -74.95
N ARG A 64 -24.88 22.73 -74.56
CA ARG A 64 -25.43 22.57 -73.20
C ARG A 64 -25.69 21.10 -72.84
N LEU A 65 -26.25 20.31 -73.76
CA LEU A 65 -26.48 18.87 -73.57
C LEU A 65 -25.17 18.09 -73.39
N LYS A 66 -24.11 18.46 -74.13
CA LYS A 66 -22.77 17.88 -73.94
C LYS A 66 -22.18 18.27 -72.60
N THR A 67 -22.32 19.54 -72.18
CA THR A 67 -21.78 20.00 -70.89
C THR A 67 -22.51 19.35 -69.72
N SER A 68 -23.83 19.18 -69.80
CA SER A 68 -24.63 18.51 -68.77
C SER A 68 -24.29 17.04 -68.62
N LEU A 69 -24.03 16.32 -69.73
CA LEU A 69 -23.58 14.93 -69.70
C LEU A 69 -22.19 14.79 -69.07
N ILE A 70 -21.24 15.66 -69.42
CA ILE A 70 -19.88 15.65 -68.87
C ILE A 70 -19.92 15.87 -67.35
N ILE A 71 -20.70 16.86 -66.89
CA ILE A 71 -20.85 17.15 -65.46
C ILE A 71 -21.56 16.00 -64.74
N ALA A 72 -22.61 15.43 -65.32
CA ALA A 72 -23.29 14.27 -64.76
C ALA A 72 -22.37 13.04 -64.63
N ALA A 73 -21.51 12.79 -65.62
CA ALA A 73 -20.52 11.72 -65.58
C ALA A 73 -19.44 11.98 -64.51
N LEU A 74 -18.96 13.22 -64.38
CA LEU A 74 -18.01 13.60 -63.33
C LEU A 74 -18.60 13.44 -61.92
N VAL A 75 -19.87 13.80 -61.73
CA VAL A 75 -20.56 13.65 -60.44
C VAL A 75 -20.89 12.18 -60.16
N GLY A 76 -21.45 11.46 -61.14
CA GLY A 76 -21.93 10.09 -60.96
C GLY A 76 -20.84 9.02 -60.95
N PHE A 77 -19.71 9.23 -61.65
CA PHE A 77 -18.58 8.29 -61.65
C PHE A 77 -17.32 8.88 -61.00
N GLY A 78 -17.04 10.17 -61.20
CA GLY A 78 -15.81 10.79 -60.70
C GLY A 78 -15.76 10.90 -59.17
N ILE A 79 -16.85 11.32 -58.51
CA ILE A 79 -16.89 11.42 -57.04
C ILE A 79 -16.78 10.03 -56.37
N PRO A 80 -17.57 9.00 -56.76
CA PRO A 80 -17.42 7.67 -56.19
C PRO A 80 -16.05 7.05 -56.45
N LEU A 81 -15.45 7.28 -57.63
CA LEU A 81 -14.12 6.80 -57.94
C LEU A 81 -13.04 7.50 -57.10
N ALA A 82 -13.14 8.82 -56.91
CA ALA A 82 -12.24 9.56 -56.03
C ALA A 82 -12.37 9.13 -54.56
N ALA A 83 -13.60 8.90 -54.09
CA ALA A 83 -13.86 8.37 -52.75
C ALA A 83 -13.30 6.95 -52.59
N LEU A 84 -13.44 6.09 -53.61
CA LEU A 84 -12.87 4.74 -53.61
C LEU A 84 -11.33 4.78 -53.60
N ILE A 85 -10.72 5.65 -54.41
CA ILE A 85 -9.26 5.83 -54.43
C ILE A 85 -8.77 6.35 -53.07
N ALA A 86 -9.48 7.28 -52.45
CA ALA A 86 -9.16 7.77 -51.11
C ALA A 86 -9.31 6.68 -50.04
N ALA A 87 -10.34 5.83 -50.14
CA ALA A 87 -10.57 4.72 -49.22
C ALA A 87 -9.58 3.56 -49.38
N LEU A 88 -9.09 3.32 -50.61
CA LEU A 88 -8.08 2.30 -50.92
C LEU A 88 -6.64 2.78 -50.69
N ARG A 89 -6.44 4.07 -50.40
CA ARG A 89 -5.12 4.63 -50.08
C ARG A 89 -4.75 4.22 -48.66
N GLU A 90 -4.24 3.02 -48.49
CA GLU A 90 -3.65 2.57 -47.23
C GLU A 90 -2.35 3.34 -46.97
N ILE A 91 -2.38 4.26 -46.00
CA ILE A 91 -1.16 4.85 -45.46
C ILE A 91 -0.49 3.78 -44.60
N LYS A 92 0.52 3.11 -45.15
CA LYS A 92 1.34 2.16 -44.40
C LYS A 92 2.23 2.92 -43.42
N HIS A 93 1.96 2.76 -42.13
CA HIS A 93 2.81 3.27 -41.06
C HIS A 93 4.07 2.38 -40.93
N LEU A 94 5.23 2.90 -41.34
CA LEU A 94 6.52 2.17 -41.37
C LEU A 94 7.12 1.88 -39.99
N HIS A 95 6.83 2.72 -38.99
CA HIS A 95 7.50 2.73 -37.69
C HIS A 95 6.53 2.62 -36.50
N GLY A 96 5.32 2.12 -36.73
CA GLY A 96 4.26 2.01 -35.73
C GLY A 96 3.19 3.10 -35.85
N ASN A 97 2.09 2.90 -35.12
CA ASN A 97 0.91 3.78 -35.10
C ASN A 97 0.45 4.03 -33.64
N ALA A 98 1.42 4.32 -32.76
CA ALA A 98 1.12 4.75 -31.40
C ALA A 98 0.31 6.06 -31.43
N ARG A 99 -0.75 6.09 -30.64
CA ARG A 99 -1.61 7.27 -30.41
C ARG A 99 -2.33 7.13 -29.08
N PHE A 100 -2.77 8.24 -28.52
CA PHE A 100 -3.65 8.22 -27.36
C PHE A 100 -5.03 7.62 -27.68
N ALA A 101 -5.67 7.08 -26.65
CA ALA A 101 -7.02 6.55 -26.71
C ALA A 101 -8.04 7.64 -27.04
N ASN A 102 -9.06 7.28 -27.80
CA ASN A 102 -10.23 8.13 -28.01
C ASN A 102 -11.35 7.81 -27.01
N THR A 103 -12.41 8.62 -26.99
CA THR A 103 -13.54 8.42 -26.05
C THR A 103 -14.23 7.06 -26.20
N GLY A 104 -14.33 6.52 -27.42
CA GLY A 104 -14.91 5.20 -27.65
C GLY A 104 -14.06 4.06 -27.09
N GLU A 105 -12.73 4.16 -27.16
CA GLU A 105 -11.79 3.21 -26.56
C GLU A 105 -11.81 3.30 -25.03
N VAL A 106 -11.85 4.51 -24.47
CA VAL A 106 -12.01 4.73 -23.01
C VAL A 106 -13.32 4.12 -22.50
N GLN A 107 -14.41 4.26 -23.25
CA GLN A 107 -15.69 3.64 -22.92
C GLN A 107 -15.63 2.11 -23.04
N LYS A 108 -15.00 1.58 -24.10
CA LYS A 108 -14.82 0.14 -24.31
C LYS A 108 -13.95 -0.50 -23.22
N ALA A 109 -13.00 0.24 -22.67
CA ALA A 109 -12.19 -0.15 -21.53
C ALA A 109 -12.98 -0.17 -20.20
N GLY A 110 -14.26 0.23 -20.20
CA GLY A 110 -15.12 0.18 -19.01
C GLY A 110 -14.87 1.29 -17.98
N LEU A 111 -14.01 2.26 -18.29
CA LEU A 111 -13.59 3.29 -17.33
C LEU A 111 -14.67 4.34 -17.04
N LEU A 112 -15.71 4.38 -17.86
CA LEU A 112 -16.83 5.31 -17.76
C LEU A 112 -18.00 4.73 -16.92
N GLY A 113 -17.72 3.76 -16.04
CA GLY A 113 -18.67 3.21 -15.08
C GLY A 113 -18.84 4.08 -13.81
N SER A 114 -19.50 3.52 -12.80
CA SER A 114 -19.74 4.17 -11.49
C SER A 114 -19.00 3.52 -10.31
N THR A 115 -18.38 2.35 -10.52
CA THR A 115 -17.73 1.56 -9.46
C THR A 115 -16.28 1.28 -9.79
N GLY A 116 -15.41 1.33 -8.78
CA GLY A 116 -13.98 1.03 -8.93
C GLY A 116 -13.07 2.06 -8.26
N ILE A 117 -11.77 1.90 -8.48
CA ILE A 117 -10.75 2.87 -8.06
C ILE A 117 -10.82 4.05 -9.02
N ILE A 118 -10.90 5.27 -8.48
CA ILE A 118 -10.81 6.48 -9.28
C ILE A 118 -9.35 6.65 -9.73
N ILE A 119 -9.13 6.70 -11.05
CA ILE A 119 -7.79 6.80 -11.64
C ILE A 119 -7.55 8.13 -12.38
N GLY A 120 -8.57 8.98 -12.55
CA GLY A 120 -8.44 10.26 -13.24
C GLY A 120 -9.76 10.88 -13.68
N LYS A 121 -9.67 11.94 -14.50
CA LYS A 121 -10.82 12.62 -15.09
C LYS A 121 -10.68 12.68 -16.63
N TRP A 122 -11.78 12.41 -17.33
CA TRP A 122 -11.89 12.49 -18.78
C TRP A 122 -13.12 13.31 -19.15
N LYS A 123 -12.91 14.49 -19.74
CA LYS A 123 -14.00 15.39 -20.19
C LYS A 123 -15.07 15.58 -19.10
N ASN A 124 -14.65 16.06 -17.93
CA ASN A 124 -15.46 16.25 -16.73
C ASN A 124 -16.04 15.00 -16.05
N ARG A 125 -15.69 13.79 -16.48
CA ARG A 125 -16.13 12.54 -15.85
C ARG A 125 -15.00 11.80 -15.17
N PHE A 126 -15.24 11.21 -14.01
CA PHE A 126 -14.25 10.33 -13.36
C PHE A 126 -14.05 9.04 -14.16
N LEU A 127 -12.78 8.64 -14.27
CA LEU A 127 -12.36 7.35 -14.78
C LEU A 127 -12.34 6.36 -13.60
N MET A 128 -13.23 5.38 -13.65
CA MET A 128 -13.40 4.34 -12.63
C MET A 128 -12.76 3.05 -13.13
N PHE A 129 -11.75 2.53 -12.42
CA PHE A 129 -11.12 1.25 -12.73
C PHE A 129 -11.80 0.11 -11.96
N PRO A 130 -12.70 -0.67 -12.59
CA PRO A 130 -13.45 -1.73 -11.92
C PRO A 130 -12.60 -2.98 -11.71
N GLY A 131 -13.19 -4.03 -11.15
CA GLY A 131 -12.56 -5.34 -11.02
C GLY A 131 -11.62 -5.45 -9.82
N MET A 132 -10.72 -6.44 -9.89
CA MET A 132 -9.83 -6.83 -8.77
C MET A 132 -8.35 -6.56 -9.08
N GLN A 133 -8.05 -6.10 -10.30
CA GLN A 133 -6.69 -5.79 -10.74
C GLN A 133 -6.15 -4.56 -10.02
N PHE A 134 -4.83 -4.49 -9.90
CA PHE A 134 -4.13 -3.48 -9.11
C PHE A 134 -3.84 -2.21 -9.90
N VAL A 135 -3.63 -1.12 -9.15
CA VAL A 135 -3.31 0.21 -9.67
C VAL A 135 -1.97 0.65 -9.10
N LEU A 136 -1.02 0.98 -9.97
CA LEU A 136 0.25 1.59 -9.61
C LEU A 136 0.24 3.05 -10.04
N LEU A 137 0.59 3.96 -9.14
CA LEU A 137 0.88 5.35 -9.45
C LEU A 137 2.36 5.62 -9.22
N ALA A 138 3.07 5.99 -10.29
CA ALA A 138 4.40 6.57 -10.20
C ALA A 138 4.29 8.10 -10.21
N ALA A 139 4.61 8.72 -9.07
CA ALA A 139 4.39 10.14 -8.83
C ALA A 139 5.53 10.77 -8.01
N PRO A 140 6.30 11.71 -8.57
CA PRO A 140 7.35 12.42 -7.84
C PRO A 140 6.83 13.17 -6.60
N THR A 141 7.71 13.57 -5.68
CA THR A 141 7.33 14.36 -4.50
C THR A 141 6.64 15.68 -4.90
N ARG A 142 5.67 16.13 -4.11
CA ARG A 142 4.89 17.37 -4.37
C ARG A 142 4.14 17.40 -5.72
N SER A 143 3.82 16.25 -6.30
CA SER A 143 3.10 16.15 -7.59
C SER A 143 1.56 16.06 -7.47
N GLY A 144 1.06 16.11 -6.22
CA GLY A 144 -0.37 16.07 -5.91
C GLY A 144 -0.97 14.67 -5.71
N LYS A 145 -0.17 13.63 -5.42
CA LYS A 145 -0.67 12.25 -5.19
C LYS A 145 -1.82 12.17 -4.16
N GLY A 146 -1.62 12.77 -2.98
CA GLY A 146 -2.65 12.80 -1.93
C GLY A 146 -3.95 13.44 -2.41
N VAL A 147 -3.81 14.58 -3.09
CA VAL A 147 -4.93 15.39 -3.61
C VAL A 147 -5.70 14.71 -4.75
N GLY A 148 -4.98 14.03 -5.65
CA GLY A 148 -5.52 13.56 -6.92
C GLY A 148 -5.90 12.10 -6.99
N ILE A 149 -5.36 11.25 -6.11
CA ILE A 149 -5.72 9.82 -6.07
C ILE A 149 -6.10 9.33 -4.69
N VAL A 150 -5.37 9.70 -3.63
CA VAL A 150 -5.55 9.09 -2.29
C VAL A 150 -6.87 9.52 -1.66
N ILE A 151 -7.02 10.81 -1.40
CA ILE A 151 -8.23 11.37 -0.77
C ILE A 151 -9.48 11.11 -1.63
N PRO A 152 -9.47 11.31 -2.97
CA PRO A 152 -10.60 10.93 -3.83
C PRO A 152 -11.05 9.49 -3.66
N ASN A 153 -10.11 8.53 -3.60
CA ASN A 153 -10.44 7.12 -3.42
C ASN A 153 -10.93 6.82 -2.01
N LEU A 154 -10.34 7.41 -0.97
CA LEU A 154 -10.82 7.23 0.41
C LEU A 154 -12.22 7.82 0.64
N LEU A 155 -12.59 8.87 -0.08
CA LEU A 155 -13.94 9.43 -0.07
C LEU A 155 -14.91 8.70 -1.01
N ASN A 156 -14.46 7.78 -1.86
CA ASN A 156 -15.31 7.11 -2.86
C ASN A 156 -15.43 5.60 -2.67
N TRP A 157 -14.37 4.93 -2.24
CA TRP A 157 -14.32 3.49 -2.07
C TRP A 157 -15.23 3.09 -0.92
N ASN A 158 -16.28 2.32 -1.23
CA ASN A 158 -17.38 2.00 -0.34
C ASN A 158 -17.22 0.64 0.37
N GLU A 159 -16.14 -0.09 0.10
CA GLU A 159 -15.79 -1.35 0.76
C GLU A 159 -14.63 -1.12 1.73
N SER A 160 -14.01 -2.19 2.21
CA SER A 160 -12.97 -2.10 3.21
C SER A 160 -11.68 -1.52 2.66
N VAL A 161 -10.92 -0.82 3.51
CA VAL A 161 -9.64 -0.23 3.14
C VAL A 161 -8.62 -0.40 4.27
N ILE A 162 -7.38 -0.70 3.91
CA ILE A 162 -6.20 -0.58 4.75
C ILE A 162 -5.35 0.55 4.18
N VAL A 163 -4.98 1.52 5.01
CA VAL A 163 -4.24 2.71 4.56
C VAL A 163 -2.90 2.77 5.27
N ASN A 164 -1.80 2.76 4.53
CA ASN A 164 -0.50 3.15 5.08
C ASN A 164 -0.42 4.70 5.11
N ASP A 165 -0.59 5.30 6.28
CA ASP A 165 -0.78 6.74 6.45
C ASP A 165 0.37 7.38 7.23
N VAL A 166 1.46 7.66 6.52
CA VAL A 166 2.71 8.18 7.11
C VAL A 166 2.54 9.56 7.77
N LYS A 167 1.57 10.34 7.31
CA LYS A 167 1.37 11.75 7.74
C LYS A 167 0.11 11.96 8.57
N LEU A 168 -0.72 10.94 8.75
CA LEU A 168 -2.06 11.04 9.33
C LEU A 168 -3.06 11.94 8.59
N GLU A 169 -2.66 12.61 7.50
CA GLU A 169 -3.53 13.45 6.67
C GLU A 169 -4.72 12.65 6.13
N ASN A 170 -4.50 11.38 5.75
CA ASN A 170 -5.56 10.57 5.18
C ASN A 170 -6.63 10.24 6.22
N TYR A 171 -6.22 9.86 7.44
CA TYR A 171 -7.12 9.65 8.56
C TYR A 171 -7.89 10.94 8.88
N LEU A 172 -7.18 12.05 9.09
CA LEU A 172 -7.78 13.32 9.52
C LEU A 172 -8.82 13.86 8.54
N ILE A 173 -8.59 13.69 7.23
CA ILE A 173 -9.48 14.22 6.20
C ILE A 173 -10.68 13.29 5.93
N THR A 174 -10.49 11.97 5.98
CA THR A 174 -11.44 11.03 5.36
C THR A 174 -12.17 10.10 6.34
N SER A 175 -11.63 9.86 7.53
CA SER A 175 -12.15 8.86 8.46
C SER A 175 -13.57 9.17 8.94
N GLY A 176 -13.90 10.43 9.23
CA GLY A 176 -15.25 10.82 9.65
C GLY A 176 -16.30 10.59 8.56
N TYR A 177 -15.97 10.86 7.30
CA TYR A 177 -16.85 10.56 6.15
C TYR A 177 -17.10 9.06 6.02
N ARG A 178 -16.04 8.25 6.12
CA ARG A 178 -16.15 6.80 6.01
C ARG A 178 -16.99 6.21 7.14
N LYS A 179 -16.81 6.71 8.37
CA LYS A 179 -17.64 6.34 9.54
C LYS A 179 -19.11 6.70 9.32
N LYS A 180 -19.39 7.94 8.88
CA LYS A 180 -20.75 8.40 8.58
C LYS A 180 -21.45 7.55 7.52
N HIS A 181 -20.70 6.99 6.56
CA HIS A 181 -21.22 6.12 5.51
C HIS A 181 -21.17 4.62 5.85
N GLY A 182 -21.21 4.29 7.14
CA GLY A 182 -21.48 2.93 7.62
C GLY A 182 -20.28 1.99 7.59
N GLN A 183 -19.06 2.54 7.59
CA GLN A 183 -17.86 1.76 7.85
C GLN A 183 -17.45 1.84 9.32
N GLU A 184 -16.95 0.74 9.86
CA GLU A 184 -16.14 0.81 11.08
C GLU A 184 -14.79 1.44 10.74
N VAL A 185 -14.27 2.33 11.58
CA VAL A 185 -13.04 3.07 11.28
C VAL A 185 -12.10 3.01 12.47
N PHE A 186 -10.88 2.53 12.21
CA PHE A 186 -9.84 2.27 13.19
C PHE A 186 -8.55 2.99 12.77
N LEU A 187 -7.82 3.49 13.76
CA LEU A 187 -6.48 4.04 13.63
C LEU A 187 -5.56 3.25 14.54
N PHE A 188 -4.62 2.51 13.95
CA PHE A 188 -3.51 1.89 14.67
C PHE A 188 -2.29 2.81 14.55
N ASN A 189 -1.92 3.45 15.66
CA ASN A 189 -0.84 4.42 15.76
C ASN A 189 0.06 4.07 16.96
N PRO A 190 0.87 3.01 16.87
CA PRO A 190 1.65 2.51 18.01
C PRO A 190 2.82 3.42 18.40
N PHE A 191 3.18 4.39 17.55
CA PHE A 191 4.26 5.34 17.79
C PHE A 191 3.73 6.74 18.14
N CYS A 192 2.60 6.83 18.85
CA CYS A 192 1.94 8.09 19.24
C CYS A 192 2.89 9.07 19.96
N ILE A 193 3.56 9.89 19.15
CA ILE A 193 4.29 11.11 19.52
C ILE A 193 3.78 12.23 18.61
N SER A 194 2.47 12.26 18.34
CA SER A 194 1.85 13.43 17.71
C SER A 194 1.58 14.47 18.80
N GLU A 195 1.66 15.74 18.42
CA GLU A 195 1.25 16.86 19.28
C GLU A 195 -0.11 17.38 18.78
N ASP A 196 -0.93 17.94 19.67
CA ASP A 196 -2.10 18.71 19.29
C ASP A 196 -1.68 20.06 18.68
N LYS A 197 -2.66 20.90 18.31
CA LYS A 197 -2.38 22.21 17.69
C LYS A 197 -1.61 23.15 18.62
N GLU A 198 -1.64 22.87 19.92
CA GLU A 198 -1.03 23.65 21.00
C GLU A 198 0.35 23.08 21.40
N GLY A 199 0.82 22.01 20.76
CA GLY A 199 2.10 21.35 21.07
C GLY A 199 2.01 20.35 22.23
N ASN A 200 0.81 20.01 22.71
CA ASN A 200 0.66 19.02 23.78
C ASN A 200 0.75 17.62 23.18
N PRO A 201 1.49 16.69 23.81
CA PRO A 201 1.56 15.34 23.31
C PRO A 201 0.20 14.61 23.33
N LEU A 202 -0.25 14.17 22.16
CA LEU A 202 -1.39 13.26 21.95
C LEU A 202 -0.97 11.80 22.20
N HIS A 203 -0.31 11.55 23.33
CA HIS A 203 0.14 10.21 23.70
C HIS A 203 -1.05 9.23 23.77
N GLY A 204 -0.84 8.04 23.25
CA GLY A 204 -1.79 6.94 23.39
C GLY A 204 -3.05 7.01 22.52
N GLN A 205 -3.18 7.91 21.54
CA GLN A 205 -4.34 7.87 20.62
C GLN A 205 -4.21 6.75 19.58
N SER A 206 -4.59 5.54 19.96
CA SER A 206 -4.52 4.37 19.10
C SER A 206 -5.59 3.34 19.47
N HIS A 207 -6.16 2.70 18.45
CA HIS A 207 -6.77 1.39 18.60
C HIS A 207 -5.67 0.35 18.75
N ARG A 208 -6.02 -0.82 19.29
CA ARG A 208 -5.07 -1.90 19.56
C ARG A 208 -5.08 -2.98 18.49
N TYR A 209 -3.89 -3.52 18.23
CA TYR A 209 -3.66 -4.68 17.37
C TYR A 209 -2.63 -5.61 18.01
N ASN A 210 -3.06 -6.78 18.43
CA ASN A 210 -2.23 -7.81 19.05
C ASN A 210 -1.90 -8.90 18.01
N PRO A 211 -0.64 -9.00 17.55
CA PRO A 211 -0.25 -10.03 16.59
C PRO A 211 -0.41 -11.46 17.11
N LEU A 212 -0.23 -11.71 18.40
CA LEU A 212 -0.37 -13.06 18.97
C LEU A 212 -1.84 -13.45 19.12
N GLY A 213 -2.77 -12.50 19.09
CA GLY A 213 -4.21 -12.76 19.18
C GLY A 213 -4.81 -13.50 17.98
N TYR A 214 -4.05 -13.71 16.90
CA TYR A 214 -4.47 -14.45 15.70
C TYR A 214 -4.02 -15.91 15.68
N ILE A 215 -3.20 -16.34 16.64
CA ILE A 215 -2.76 -17.73 16.75
C ILE A 215 -3.95 -18.59 17.21
N SER A 216 -4.17 -19.73 16.56
CA SER A 216 -5.28 -20.62 16.87
C SER A 216 -5.22 -21.21 18.28
N ASP A 217 -6.39 -21.39 18.89
CA ASP A 217 -6.53 -22.13 20.16
C ASP A 217 -6.46 -23.65 19.93
N ASP A 218 -6.69 -24.12 18.69
CA ASP A 218 -6.49 -25.52 18.31
C ASP A 218 -5.00 -25.87 18.40
N GLN A 219 -4.66 -26.78 19.31
CA GLN A 219 -3.30 -27.27 19.54
C GLN A 219 -2.63 -27.80 18.26
N ASN A 220 -3.39 -28.38 17.33
CA ASN A 220 -2.86 -28.92 16.08
C ASN A 220 -2.36 -27.82 15.10
N LEU A 221 -2.88 -26.60 15.23
CA LEU A 221 -2.56 -25.48 14.35
C LEU A 221 -1.61 -24.48 15.01
N ARG A 222 -1.63 -24.39 16.34
CA ARG A 222 -0.92 -23.40 17.15
C ARG A 222 0.57 -23.30 16.83
N VAL A 223 1.28 -24.43 16.74
CA VAL A 223 2.72 -24.44 16.39
C VAL A 223 2.98 -23.82 15.03
N THR A 224 2.15 -24.13 14.03
CA THR A 224 2.29 -23.59 12.67
C THR A 224 2.06 -22.07 12.66
N ASP A 225 1.04 -21.60 13.36
CA ASP A 225 0.72 -20.18 13.47
C ASP A 225 1.82 -19.39 14.19
N ILE A 226 2.36 -19.93 15.29
CA ILE A 226 3.47 -19.32 16.03
C ILE A 226 4.72 -19.24 15.17
N LEU A 227 5.09 -20.33 14.49
CA LEU A 227 6.24 -20.34 13.60
C LEU A 227 6.08 -19.35 12.44
N ALA A 228 4.88 -19.17 11.89
CA ALA A 228 4.65 -18.18 10.84
C ALA A 228 4.99 -16.75 11.30
N ILE A 229 4.69 -16.41 12.57
CA ILE A 229 5.11 -15.15 13.18
C ILE A 229 6.63 -15.16 13.44
N GLY A 230 7.17 -16.26 13.97
CA GLY A 230 8.59 -16.44 14.23
C GLY A 230 9.46 -16.24 12.98
N TYR A 231 9.07 -16.79 11.82
CA TYR A 231 9.74 -16.58 10.53
C TYR A 231 9.74 -15.12 10.07
N SER A 232 8.77 -14.31 10.52
CA SER A 232 8.74 -12.87 10.22
C SER A 232 9.66 -12.06 11.13
N LEU A 233 9.87 -12.50 12.37
CA LEU A 233 10.76 -11.83 13.34
C LEU A 233 12.22 -12.26 13.17
N TYR A 234 12.43 -13.54 12.87
CA TYR A 234 13.73 -14.19 12.74
C TYR A 234 13.73 -14.99 11.43
N PRO A 235 14.17 -14.42 10.30
CA PRO A 235 14.03 -15.03 8.97
C PRO A 235 14.95 -16.23 8.73
N GLY A 236 16.11 -16.33 9.39
CA GLY A 236 17.01 -17.47 9.27
C GLY A 236 17.75 -17.53 7.94
N GLU A 237 18.28 -16.40 7.48
CA GLU A 237 19.03 -16.28 6.23
C GLU A 237 20.48 -15.86 6.49
N GLY A 238 21.44 -16.48 5.82
CA GLY A 238 22.84 -16.07 5.86
C GLY A 238 23.66 -16.66 7.01
N ARG A 239 24.70 -15.92 7.45
CA ARG A 239 25.70 -16.42 8.42
C ARG A 239 25.12 -16.63 9.82
N ASP A 240 24.06 -15.92 10.17
CA ASP A 240 23.45 -15.94 11.51
C ASP A 240 22.23 -16.88 11.58
N ALA A 241 21.97 -17.68 10.54
CA ALA A 241 20.81 -18.55 10.44
C ALA A 241 20.65 -19.50 11.64
N PHE A 242 21.76 -20.00 12.20
CA PHE A 242 21.73 -20.83 13.41
C PHE A 242 21.15 -20.08 14.62
N PHE A 243 21.53 -18.81 14.82
CA PHE A 243 21.05 -18.01 15.94
C PHE A 243 19.59 -17.59 15.73
N ASP A 244 19.20 -17.28 14.49
CA ASP A 244 17.80 -17.04 14.13
C ASP A 244 16.93 -18.28 14.38
N ASP A 245 17.40 -19.47 13.99
CA ASP A 245 16.71 -20.74 14.26
C ASP A 245 16.52 -21.00 15.76
N ALA A 246 17.55 -20.75 16.55
CA ALA A 246 17.48 -20.88 18.00
C ALA A 246 16.53 -19.85 18.62
N ALA A 247 16.56 -18.59 18.16
CA ALA A 247 15.64 -17.54 18.59
C ALA A 247 14.19 -17.88 18.22
N ARG A 248 13.93 -18.46 17.04
CA ARG A 248 12.60 -18.99 16.66
C ARG A 248 12.11 -20.08 17.59
N ASN A 249 12.99 -21.01 17.99
CA ASN A 249 12.63 -22.07 18.93
C ASN A 249 12.28 -21.50 20.31
N LEU A 250 13.05 -20.52 20.81
CA LEU A 250 12.73 -19.82 22.05
C LEU A 250 11.38 -19.08 21.95
N PHE A 251 11.15 -18.37 20.82
CA PHE A 251 9.89 -17.70 20.54
C PHE A 251 8.71 -18.66 20.55
N LEU A 252 8.88 -19.85 19.96
CA LEU A 252 7.90 -20.92 19.97
C LEU A 252 7.56 -21.36 21.40
N GLY A 253 8.58 -21.71 22.19
CA GLY A 253 8.40 -22.17 23.56
C GLY A 253 7.71 -21.14 24.45
N LEU A 254 8.17 -19.89 24.44
CA LEU A 254 7.57 -18.80 25.20
C LEU A 254 6.14 -18.50 24.75
N THR A 255 5.88 -18.48 23.45
CA THR A 255 4.51 -18.21 22.96
C THR A 255 3.56 -19.35 23.31
N LEU A 256 4.01 -20.60 23.24
CA LEU A 256 3.22 -21.76 23.70
C LEU A 256 2.91 -21.65 25.19
N TYR A 257 3.90 -21.32 26.01
CA TYR A 257 3.72 -21.07 27.45
C TYR A 257 2.63 -20.01 27.71
N LEU A 258 2.64 -18.89 26.98
CA LEU A 258 1.59 -17.86 27.09
C LEU A 258 0.22 -18.36 26.61
N CYS A 259 0.16 -19.23 25.60
CA CYS A 259 -1.09 -19.83 25.15
C CYS A 259 -1.64 -20.90 26.11
N GLU A 260 -0.79 -21.41 27.01
CA GLU A 260 -1.11 -22.48 27.97
C GLU A 260 -1.18 -21.96 29.43
N THR A 261 -1.09 -20.64 29.59
CA THR A 261 -1.16 -19.95 30.88
C THR A 261 -2.14 -18.78 30.76
N PRO A 262 -3.46 -19.03 30.85
CA PRO A 262 -4.50 -18.02 30.62
C PRO A 262 -4.41 -16.79 31.52
N THR A 263 -3.81 -16.93 32.71
CA THR A 263 -3.55 -15.84 33.66
C THR A 263 -2.54 -14.82 33.14
N LEU A 264 -1.76 -15.16 32.11
CA LEU A 264 -0.81 -14.26 31.48
C LEU A 264 -1.36 -13.71 30.15
N PRO A 265 -1.20 -12.42 29.87
CA PRO A 265 -1.67 -11.84 28.63
C PRO A 265 -0.86 -12.36 27.44
N ARG A 266 -1.53 -12.99 26.47
CA ARG A 266 -0.94 -13.49 25.22
C ARG A 266 -0.51 -12.34 24.30
N THR A 267 0.59 -11.69 24.62
CA THR A 267 1.09 -10.47 23.95
C THR A 267 2.60 -10.53 23.75
N ILE A 268 3.12 -9.78 22.77
CA ILE A 268 4.57 -9.71 22.55
C ILE A 268 5.29 -9.06 23.74
N GLY A 269 4.67 -8.06 24.39
CA GLY A 269 5.22 -7.46 25.59
C GLY A 269 5.36 -8.44 26.76
N GLU A 270 4.37 -9.32 26.97
CA GLU A 270 4.50 -10.37 28.00
C GLU A 270 5.59 -11.38 27.65
N LEU A 271 5.67 -11.77 26.37
CA LEU A 271 6.73 -12.66 25.89
C LEU A 271 8.12 -12.07 26.16
N LEU A 272 8.30 -10.76 25.95
CA LEU A 272 9.55 -10.06 26.26
C LEU A 272 9.85 -10.02 27.76
N ARG A 273 8.83 -9.84 28.61
CA ARG A 273 9.00 -9.90 30.07
C ARG A 273 9.41 -11.30 30.53
N GLN A 274 8.80 -12.35 29.98
CA GLN A 274 9.19 -13.72 30.29
C GLN A 274 10.62 -14.04 29.84
N SER A 275 11.04 -13.55 28.68
CA SER A 275 12.42 -13.74 28.20
C SER A 275 13.46 -12.99 29.02
N SER A 276 13.07 -11.99 29.82
CA SER A 276 13.98 -11.29 30.74
C SER A 276 14.31 -12.07 32.01
N GLY A 277 13.66 -13.21 32.26
CA GLY A 277 13.85 -14.04 33.44
C GLY A 277 13.16 -13.53 34.71
N LYS A 278 12.36 -12.46 34.63
CA LYS A 278 11.62 -11.87 35.77
C LYS A 278 12.46 -11.65 37.04
N GLY A 279 13.73 -11.26 36.88
CA GLY A 279 14.66 -11.00 37.98
C GLY A 279 15.57 -12.18 38.35
N GLN A 280 15.43 -13.33 37.68
CA GLN A 280 16.29 -14.50 37.80
C GLN A 280 17.11 -14.72 36.51
N PRO A 281 18.19 -15.51 36.55
CA PRO A 281 18.82 -15.98 35.31
C PRO A 281 17.79 -16.66 34.42
N VAL A 282 17.73 -16.28 33.14
CA VAL A 282 16.69 -16.73 32.21
C VAL A 282 16.57 -18.25 32.14
N LYS A 283 17.69 -18.97 32.25
CA LYS A 283 17.70 -20.44 32.25
C LYS A 283 17.00 -21.02 33.47
N ASP A 284 17.26 -20.45 34.65
CA ASP A 284 16.67 -20.90 35.91
C ASP A 284 15.18 -20.58 35.94
N HIS A 285 14.78 -19.38 35.48
CA HIS A 285 13.37 -19.00 35.32
C HIS A 285 12.61 -19.98 34.42
N LEU A 286 13.13 -20.25 33.22
CA LEU A 286 12.47 -21.14 32.27
C LEU A 286 12.45 -22.60 32.71
N GLN A 287 13.51 -23.06 33.39
CA GLN A 287 13.55 -24.40 33.97
C GLN A 287 12.59 -24.50 35.17
N GLY A 288 12.49 -23.45 35.98
CA GLY A 288 11.53 -23.33 37.07
C GLY A 288 10.10 -23.47 36.60
N ILE A 289 9.72 -22.79 35.50
CA ILE A 289 8.40 -22.92 34.87
C ILE A 289 8.09 -24.39 34.51
N ILE A 290 9.05 -25.10 33.91
CA ILE A 290 8.87 -26.52 33.55
C ILE A 290 8.73 -27.38 34.80
N ASN A 291 9.60 -27.17 35.79
CA ASN A 291 9.60 -27.96 37.02
C ASN A 291 8.27 -27.80 37.78
N GLU A 292 7.79 -26.57 37.91
CA GLU A 292 6.52 -26.23 38.57
C GLU A 292 5.31 -26.84 37.84
N ARG A 293 5.28 -26.79 36.50
CA ARG A 293 4.12 -27.23 35.71
C ARG A 293 4.11 -28.72 35.36
N ASN A 294 5.27 -29.35 35.22
CA ASN A 294 5.37 -30.70 34.66
C ASN A 294 6.00 -31.73 35.61
N TYR A 295 6.45 -31.34 36.81
CA TYR A 295 7.05 -32.24 37.79
C TYR A 295 6.42 -32.05 39.18
N ARG A 296 6.54 -33.07 40.03
CA ARG A 296 6.22 -33.01 41.46
C ARG A 296 7.45 -33.42 42.26
N GLU A 297 7.66 -32.76 43.38
CA GLU A 297 8.68 -33.13 44.33
C GLU A 297 8.20 -34.31 45.17
N VAL A 298 8.98 -35.40 45.17
CA VAL A 298 8.76 -36.56 46.01
C VAL A 298 9.97 -36.70 46.92
N GLU A 299 9.73 -36.57 48.22
CA GLU A 299 10.75 -36.80 49.24
C GLU A 299 10.84 -38.30 49.54
N GLU A 300 11.98 -38.90 49.22
CA GLU A 300 12.30 -40.28 49.61
C GLU A 300 13.40 -40.25 50.67
N VAL A 301 13.24 -41.06 51.72
CA VAL A 301 14.28 -41.21 52.75
C VAL A 301 15.25 -42.29 52.28
N ASP A 302 16.51 -41.94 52.10
CA ASP A 302 17.56 -42.89 51.78
C ASP A 302 17.73 -43.88 52.96
N GLU A 303 17.43 -45.16 52.72
CA GLU A 303 17.45 -46.21 53.73
C GLU A 303 18.87 -46.49 54.31
N GLU A 304 19.94 -46.10 53.60
CA GLU A 304 21.33 -46.31 54.03
C GLU A 304 21.92 -45.10 54.76
N THR A 305 21.60 -43.88 54.34
CA THR A 305 22.18 -42.64 54.90
C THR A 305 21.24 -41.90 55.86
N GLY A 306 19.94 -42.15 55.78
CA GLY A 306 18.90 -41.43 56.53
C GLY A 306 18.66 -40.01 56.05
N GLU A 307 19.25 -39.61 54.91
CA GLU A 307 19.04 -38.30 54.29
C GLU A 307 17.73 -38.27 53.51
N ILE A 308 17.02 -37.13 53.56
CA ILE A 308 15.83 -36.89 52.74
C ILE A 308 16.32 -36.46 51.36
N VAL A 309 16.00 -37.23 50.33
CA VAL A 309 16.32 -36.95 48.93
C VAL A 309 15.04 -36.52 48.23
N THR A 310 14.97 -35.24 47.87
CA THR A 310 13.88 -34.70 47.05
C THR A 310 14.14 -35.03 45.58
N THR A 311 13.26 -35.80 44.95
CA THR A 311 13.35 -36.18 43.54
C THR A 311 12.16 -35.61 42.76
N LEU A 312 12.43 -35.00 41.61
CA LEU A 312 11.39 -34.52 40.70
C LEU A 312 10.85 -35.67 39.85
N VAL A 313 9.57 -35.99 40.02
CA VAL A 313 8.87 -37.03 39.26
C VAL A 313 7.94 -36.36 38.23
N PRO A 314 7.97 -36.75 36.93
CA PRO A 314 7.09 -36.17 35.92
C PRO A 314 5.61 -36.38 36.22
N VAL A 315 4.80 -35.34 36.03
CA VAL A 315 3.34 -35.41 36.10
C VAL A 315 2.83 -36.12 34.86
N THR A 316 2.36 -37.37 35.02
CA THR A 316 1.82 -38.18 33.91
C THR A 316 0.32 -37.99 33.70
N GLU A 317 -0.40 -37.63 34.75
CA GLU A 317 -1.84 -37.34 34.72
C GLU A 317 -2.10 -36.03 35.48
N TRP A 318 -2.89 -35.13 34.89
CA TRP A 318 -3.34 -33.92 35.55
C TRP A 318 -4.49 -34.25 36.49
N ASP A 319 -4.37 -33.84 37.75
CA ASP A 319 -5.35 -34.07 38.81
C ASP A 319 -6.53 -33.09 38.81
N GLY A 320 -6.51 -32.10 37.91
CA GLY A 320 -7.58 -31.11 37.77
C GLY A 320 -7.40 -29.88 38.66
N GLU A 321 -6.35 -29.83 39.48
CA GLU A 321 -6.00 -28.68 40.30
C GLU A 321 -4.94 -27.82 39.60
N GLY A 322 -5.06 -26.50 39.75
CA GLY A 322 -4.18 -25.52 39.10
C GLY A 322 -4.23 -25.56 37.57
N LEU A 323 -3.14 -25.14 36.93
CA LEU A 323 -3.03 -25.18 35.47
C LEU A 323 -2.53 -26.54 34.98
N PRO A 324 -3.01 -27.04 33.82
CA PRO A 324 -2.56 -28.31 33.28
C PRO A 324 -1.05 -28.31 32.96
N PRO A 325 -0.39 -29.47 32.92
CA PRO A 325 1.00 -29.57 32.49
C PRO A 325 1.21 -28.96 31.12
N LEU A 326 2.37 -28.34 30.91
CA LEU A 326 2.72 -27.79 29.60
C LEU A 326 2.83 -28.91 28.57
N THR A 327 2.45 -28.60 27.34
CA THR A 327 2.56 -29.54 26.22
C THR A 327 4.00 -29.99 25.98
N SER A 328 4.17 -31.20 25.46
CA SER A 328 5.49 -31.72 25.08
C SER A 328 6.24 -30.77 24.14
N GLU A 329 5.52 -30.14 23.22
CA GLU A 329 6.05 -29.18 22.25
C GLU A 329 6.59 -27.92 22.95
N CYS A 330 5.89 -27.42 23.97
CA CYS A 330 6.32 -26.29 24.78
C CYS A 330 7.58 -26.64 25.58
N VAL A 331 7.54 -27.77 26.30
CA VAL A 331 8.65 -28.27 27.12
C VAL A 331 9.89 -28.53 26.25
N ASP A 332 9.73 -29.19 25.11
CA ASP A 332 10.83 -29.47 24.18
C ASP A 332 11.45 -28.19 23.60
N ALA A 333 10.62 -27.20 23.23
CA ALA A 333 11.10 -25.94 22.68
C ALA A 333 11.93 -25.15 23.70
N ILE A 334 11.46 -25.09 24.95
CA ILE A 334 12.19 -24.44 26.05
C ILE A 334 13.46 -25.24 26.41
N ASN A 335 13.38 -26.56 26.50
CA ASN A 335 14.53 -27.43 26.83
C ASN A 335 15.66 -27.35 25.79
N ARG A 336 15.35 -27.20 24.50
CA ARG A 336 16.38 -26.95 23.47
C ARG A 336 17.19 -25.69 23.74
N PHE A 337 16.55 -24.66 24.32
CA PHE A 337 17.22 -23.43 24.72
C PHE A 337 18.01 -23.61 26.02
N THR A 338 17.41 -24.16 27.08
CA THR A 338 18.06 -24.33 28.39
C THR A 338 19.22 -25.33 28.38
N SER A 339 19.20 -26.32 27.49
CA SER A 339 20.28 -27.31 27.32
C SER A 339 21.52 -26.77 26.60
N THR A 340 21.46 -25.56 26.04
CA THR A 340 22.59 -24.92 25.35
C THR A 340 23.60 -24.34 26.36
N SER A 341 24.87 -24.18 25.95
CA SER A 341 25.91 -23.55 26.79
C SER A 341 25.67 -22.05 27.02
N ASP A 342 26.09 -21.51 28.17
CA ASP A 342 25.81 -20.12 28.57
C ASP A 342 26.32 -19.06 27.56
N ASN A 343 27.48 -19.32 26.95
CA ASN A 343 28.03 -18.46 25.90
C ASN A 343 27.12 -18.42 24.67
N THR A 344 26.63 -19.58 24.23
CA THR A 344 25.72 -19.65 23.08
C THR A 344 24.33 -19.11 23.43
N LEU A 345 23.85 -19.34 24.65
CA LEU A 345 22.61 -18.78 25.18
C LEU A 345 22.60 -17.26 25.13
N SER A 346 23.69 -16.62 25.55
CA SER A 346 23.85 -15.17 25.50
C SER A 346 23.73 -14.62 24.07
N SER A 347 24.34 -15.31 23.09
CA SER A 347 24.21 -14.96 21.67
C SER A 347 22.79 -15.16 21.13
N ILE A 348 22.11 -16.24 21.52
CA ILE A 348 20.72 -16.49 21.14
C ILE A 348 19.80 -15.40 21.71
N MET A 349 19.97 -15.02 22.98
CA MET A 349 19.21 -13.95 23.62
C MET A 349 19.42 -12.59 22.96
N ALA A 350 20.66 -12.29 22.55
CA ALA A 350 20.95 -11.08 21.79
C ALA A 350 20.15 -11.05 20.48
N THR A 351 20.19 -12.13 19.70
CA THR A 351 19.39 -12.25 18.45
C THR A 351 17.89 -12.20 18.72
N PHE A 352 17.43 -12.87 19.78
CA PHE A 352 16.02 -12.91 20.18
C PHE A 352 15.46 -11.53 20.52
N ASN A 353 16.20 -10.73 21.28
CA ASN A 353 15.72 -9.44 21.79
C ASN A 353 15.71 -8.33 20.72
N VAL A 354 16.60 -8.37 19.72
CA VAL A 354 16.71 -7.31 18.69
C VAL A 354 15.38 -6.89 18.09
N PRO A 355 14.55 -7.79 17.50
CA PRO A 355 13.26 -7.39 16.93
C PRO A 355 12.21 -7.00 17.97
N LEU A 356 12.38 -7.41 19.23
CA LEU A 356 11.42 -7.17 20.32
C LEU A 356 11.69 -5.87 21.09
N THR A 357 12.85 -5.25 20.89
CA THR A 357 13.29 -4.04 21.63
C THR A 357 12.27 -2.91 21.59
N MET A 358 11.49 -2.76 20.50
CA MET A 358 10.45 -1.73 20.40
C MET A 358 9.32 -1.89 21.43
N TRP A 359 9.06 -3.10 21.93
CA TRP A 359 8.07 -3.36 22.97
C TRP A 359 8.52 -2.95 24.39
N ALA A 360 9.78 -2.50 24.56
CA ALA A 360 10.19 -1.83 25.78
C ALA A 360 9.47 -0.48 25.98
N SER A 361 8.89 0.10 24.91
CA SER A 361 8.04 1.28 25.01
C SER A 361 6.65 0.91 25.56
N PRO A 362 6.20 1.51 26.67
CA PRO A 362 4.87 1.24 27.24
C PRO A 362 3.73 1.55 26.27
N ILE A 363 3.91 2.51 25.37
CA ILE A 363 2.90 2.89 24.37
C ILE A 363 2.75 1.78 23.32
N ILE A 364 3.86 1.21 22.85
CA ILE A 364 3.84 0.14 21.84
C ILE A 364 3.29 -1.13 22.46
N ASP A 365 3.71 -1.45 23.69
CA ASP A 365 3.17 -2.58 24.43
C ASP A 365 1.64 -2.44 24.63
N ALA A 366 1.18 -1.30 25.15
CA ALA A 366 -0.26 -1.03 25.30
C ALA A 366 -1.02 -1.08 23.96
N ALA A 367 -0.46 -0.51 22.89
CA ALA A 367 -1.07 -0.52 21.55
C ALA A 367 -1.15 -1.93 20.95
N THR A 368 -0.33 -2.88 21.43
CA THR A 368 -0.31 -4.26 20.94
C THR A 368 -0.81 -5.28 21.96
N SER A 369 -1.43 -4.81 23.05
CA SER A 369 -1.97 -5.64 24.14
C SER A 369 -3.29 -6.35 23.79
N GLY A 370 -4.05 -5.83 22.83
CA GLY A 370 -5.37 -6.35 22.46
C GLY A 370 -5.75 -6.11 21.00
N ASN A 371 -6.93 -6.56 20.59
CA ASN A 371 -7.47 -6.34 19.25
C ASN A 371 -8.78 -5.57 19.32
N ASP A 372 -8.80 -4.32 18.87
CA ASP A 372 -10.05 -3.56 18.73
C ASP A 372 -10.71 -3.76 17.35
N PHE A 373 -9.99 -4.41 16.43
CA PHE A 373 -10.48 -4.85 15.12
C PHE A 373 -9.91 -6.23 14.76
N ASP A 374 -10.61 -6.95 13.88
CA ASP A 374 -10.22 -8.28 13.42
C ASP A 374 -9.89 -8.27 11.92
N LEU A 375 -8.66 -8.63 11.56
CA LEU A 375 -8.22 -8.71 10.16
C LEU A 375 -8.99 -9.75 9.33
N ARG A 376 -9.60 -10.77 9.96
CA ARG A 376 -10.44 -11.79 9.29
C ARG A 376 -11.76 -11.21 8.79
N ASP A 377 -12.13 -10.02 9.24
CA ASP A 377 -13.42 -9.41 8.96
C ASP A 377 -13.40 -8.39 7.82
N VAL A 378 -12.22 -8.01 7.32
CA VAL A 378 -12.06 -6.99 6.27
C VAL A 378 -12.79 -7.33 4.97
N ARG A 379 -13.10 -8.61 4.73
CA ARG A 379 -13.91 -9.09 3.58
C ARG A 379 -15.36 -9.44 3.93
N LYS A 380 -15.71 -9.43 5.22
CA LYS A 380 -17.05 -9.80 5.74
C LYS A 380 -17.92 -8.58 6.05
N LYS A 381 -17.30 -7.53 6.61
CA LYS A 381 -17.90 -6.23 6.91
C LYS A 381 -17.08 -5.11 6.29
N ARG A 382 -17.68 -3.92 6.19
CA ARG A 382 -17.01 -2.73 5.66
C ARG A 382 -16.26 -2.04 6.78
N MET A 383 -14.94 -2.00 6.69
CA MET A 383 -14.10 -1.39 7.71
C MET A 383 -12.88 -0.68 7.10
N SER A 384 -12.40 0.34 7.79
CA SER A 384 -11.23 1.14 7.42
C SER A 384 -10.21 1.09 8.52
N ILE A 385 -9.00 0.59 8.22
CA ILE A 385 -7.90 0.54 9.18
C ILE A 385 -6.77 1.44 8.65
N TYR A 386 -6.45 2.47 9.40
CA TYR A 386 -5.34 3.39 9.09
C TYR A 386 -4.14 2.99 9.93
N LEU A 387 -3.00 2.79 9.28
CA LEU A 387 -1.69 2.58 9.92
C LEU A 387 -1.01 3.95 10.02
N GLY A 388 -1.16 4.58 11.18
CA GLY A 388 -0.58 5.87 11.49
C GLY A 388 0.85 5.69 11.99
N ILE A 389 1.84 5.86 11.11
CA ILE A 389 3.25 5.67 11.48
C ILE A 389 4.04 6.87 11.00
N PRO A 390 4.53 7.73 11.92
CA PRO A 390 5.30 8.91 11.56
C PRO A 390 6.52 8.58 10.70
N ALA A 391 6.89 9.48 9.78
CA ALA A 391 7.97 9.27 8.84
C ALA A 391 9.33 8.92 9.51
N ASN A 392 9.63 9.55 10.66
CA ASN A 392 10.84 9.31 11.44
C ASN A 392 10.84 7.96 12.19
N LYS A 393 9.71 7.26 12.24
CA LYS A 393 9.54 5.96 12.89
C LYS A 393 9.35 4.79 11.92
N LEU A 394 9.23 5.05 10.62
CA LEU A 394 9.00 4.00 9.61
C LEU A 394 10.05 2.89 9.61
N ALA A 395 11.34 3.24 9.78
CA ALA A 395 12.41 2.24 9.80
C ALA A 395 12.30 1.30 11.01
N GLU A 396 11.96 1.84 12.18
CA GLU A 396 11.72 1.09 13.43
C GLU A 396 10.43 0.24 13.30
N ALA A 397 9.39 0.82 12.70
CA ALA A 397 8.09 0.17 12.51
C ALA A 397 8.06 -0.95 11.45
N ARG A 398 9.14 -1.13 10.68
CA ARG A 398 9.21 -2.09 9.56
C ARG A 398 8.77 -3.49 9.95
N ILE A 399 9.19 -3.96 11.13
CA ILE A 399 8.85 -5.29 11.65
C ILE A 399 7.34 -5.39 11.86
N LEU A 400 6.76 -4.43 12.57
CA LEU A 400 5.33 -4.39 12.86
C LEU A 400 4.47 -4.25 11.60
N ILE A 401 4.90 -3.43 10.62
CA ILE A 401 4.25 -3.30 9.32
C ILE A 401 4.28 -4.63 8.56
N ASN A 402 5.44 -5.29 8.48
CA ASN A 402 5.57 -6.58 7.80
C ASN A 402 4.69 -7.64 8.46
N LEU A 403 4.66 -7.68 9.79
CA LEU A 403 3.83 -8.61 10.55
C LEU A 403 2.33 -8.34 10.29
N PHE A 404 1.90 -7.08 10.34
CA PHE A 404 0.52 -6.68 10.04
C PHE A 404 0.07 -7.13 8.65
N TYR A 405 0.84 -6.80 7.60
CA TYR A 405 0.48 -7.19 6.24
C TYR A 405 0.55 -8.70 6.04
N THR A 406 1.51 -9.39 6.68
CA THR A 406 1.63 -10.86 6.62
C THR A 406 0.38 -11.52 7.17
N GLN A 407 -0.06 -11.10 8.35
CA GLN A 407 -1.30 -11.60 8.94
C GLN A 407 -2.53 -11.23 8.11
N LEU A 408 -2.63 -9.98 7.66
CA LEU A 408 -3.75 -9.51 6.82
C LEU A 408 -3.93 -10.41 5.59
N VAL A 409 -2.84 -10.68 4.85
CA VAL A 409 -2.90 -11.50 3.64
C VAL A 409 -3.20 -12.95 4.00
N ASN A 410 -2.43 -13.57 4.89
CA ASN A 410 -2.57 -15.00 5.21
C ASN A 410 -3.98 -15.35 5.72
N LEU A 411 -4.53 -14.54 6.62
CA LEU A 411 -5.88 -14.73 7.18
C LEU A 411 -6.99 -14.57 6.13
N ASN A 412 -6.70 -13.89 5.02
CA ASN A 412 -7.65 -13.58 3.96
C ASN A 412 -7.41 -14.32 2.64
N THR A 413 -6.45 -15.25 2.57
CA THR A 413 -6.15 -16.01 1.35
C THR A 413 -6.52 -17.50 1.43
N ASN A 414 -7.31 -17.90 2.43
CA ASN A 414 -7.78 -19.30 2.57
C ASN A 414 -9.00 -19.62 1.69
N GLN A 415 -9.81 -18.62 1.35
CA GLN A 415 -11.04 -18.78 0.56
C GLN A 415 -11.21 -17.62 -0.42
N LEU A 416 -11.58 -17.92 -1.67
CA LEU A 416 -11.83 -16.93 -2.72
C LEU A 416 -12.99 -15.98 -2.36
N LEU A 417 -12.98 -14.79 -2.96
CA LEU A 417 -14.10 -13.86 -2.82
C LEU A 417 -15.39 -14.50 -3.38
N GLY A 418 -16.49 -14.39 -2.64
CA GLY A 418 -17.78 -14.97 -3.01
C GLY A 418 -17.90 -16.48 -2.80
N ALA A 419 -16.85 -17.16 -2.30
CA ALA A 419 -16.92 -18.59 -1.97
C ALA A 419 -17.96 -18.89 -0.88
N THR A 420 -18.16 -17.94 0.04
CA THR A 420 -19.23 -17.96 1.03
C THR A 420 -20.05 -16.67 0.96
N PRO A 421 -21.34 -16.67 1.35
CA PRO A 421 -22.14 -15.45 1.40
C PRO A 421 -21.58 -14.36 2.32
N ALA A 422 -20.73 -14.73 3.29
CA ALA A 422 -20.07 -13.80 4.19
C ALA A 422 -18.94 -13.02 3.48
N LEU A 423 -18.16 -13.66 2.61
CA LEU A 423 -17.03 -13.06 1.90
C LEU A 423 -17.50 -12.28 0.67
N LYS A 424 -18.06 -11.10 0.89
CA LYS A 424 -18.73 -10.29 -0.14
C LYS A 424 -18.07 -8.95 -0.44
N TYR A 425 -17.11 -8.51 0.38
CA TYR A 425 -16.41 -7.24 0.19
C TYR A 425 -14.95 -7.47 -0.22
N GLN A 426 -14.45 -6.61 -1.09
CA GLN A 426 -13.04 -6.42 -1.36
C GLN A 426 -12.42 -5.52 -0.29
N CYS A 427 -11.13 -5.72 -0.07
CA CYS A 427 -10.30 -4.88 0.76
C CYS A 427 -9.25 -4.18 -0.11
N LEU A 428 -9.32 -2.85 -0.16
CA LEU A 428 -8.34 -2.01 -0.85
C LEU A 428 -7.16 -1.73 0.10
N MET A 429 -5.97 -2.19 -0.26
CA MET A 429 -4.73 -1.78 0.38
C MET A 429 -4.18 -0.57 -0.35
N LEU A 430 -4.36 0.61 0.26
CA LEU A 430 -3.88 1.88 -0.24
C LEU A 430 -2.57 2.24 0.47
N ALA A 431 -1.48 2.27 -0.29
CA ALA A 431 -0.18 2.68 0.21
C ALA A 431 0.26 4.00 -0.45
N ASP A 432 0.07 5.14 0.23
CA ASP A 432 0.46 6.49 -0.25
C ASP A 432 1.98 6.61 -0.46
N GLU A 433 2.74 5.89 0.34
CA GLU A 433 4.19 5.78 0.25
C GLU A 433 4.59 4.31 0.40
N PHE A 434 4.43 3.52 -0.67
CA PHE A 434 4.62 2.07 -0.60
C PHE A 434 6.05 1.64 -0.30
N THR A 435 7.03 2.37 -0.80
CA THR A 435 8.47 2.09 -0.62
C THR A 435 9.01 2.58 0.74
N ALA A 436 8.24 3.39 1.48
CA ALA A 436 8.68 3.99 2.74
C ALA A 436 9.10 2.99 3.82
N PRO A 437 8.33 1.92 4.12
CA PRO A 437 8.74 0.90 5.09
C PRO A 437 9.80 -0.07 4.54
N GLY A 438 10.21 0.06 3.28
CA GLY A 438 11.04 -0.90 2.57
C GLY A 438 10.26 -2.10 2.06
N ARG A 439 10.90 -3.26 1.99
CA ARG A 439 10.27 -4.50 1.48
C ARG A 439 9.16 -4.98 2.42
N ILE A 440 7.95 -5.12 1.88
CA ILE A 440 6.86 -5.87 2.52
C ILE A 440 6.82 -7.28 1.90
N GLY A 441 7.42 -8.25 2.61
CA GLY A 441 7.75 -9.56 2.05
C GLY A 441 6.54 -10.38 1.59
N ILE A 442 5.41 -10.30 2.30
CA ILE A 442 4.20 -11.04 1.90
C ILE A 442 3.58 -10.48 0.61
N ILE A 443 3.64 -9.16 0.40
CA ILE A 443 3.06 -8.52 -0.78
C ILE A 443 3.87 -8.91 -2.02
N ASP A 444 5.19 -9.03 -1.89
CA ASP A 444 6.09 -9.53 -2.93
C ASP A 444 5.65 -10.91 -3.43
N LYS A 445 5.40 -11.83 -2.49
CA LYS A 445 4.99 -13.21 -2.77
C LYS A 445 3.53 -13.31 -3.25
N ALA A 446 2.63 -12.50 -2.69
CA ALA A 446 1.19 -12.64 -2.86
C ALA A 446 0.60 -11.86 -4.05
N ASN A 447 1.34 -10.89 -4.61
CA ASN A 447 0.83 -10.01 -5.68
C ASN A 447 0.31 -10.77 -6.93
N SER A 448 0.73 -12.02 -7.15
CA SER A 448 0.31 -12.83 -8.29
C SER A 448 -1.07 -13.46 -8.12
N PHE A 449 -1.56 -13.65 -6.88
CA PHE A 449 -2.80 -14.40 -6.61
C PHE A 449 -3.80 -13.67 -5.71
N MET A 450 -3.36 -12.76 -4.84
CA MET A 450 -4.21 -12.12 -3.82
C MET A 450 -5.39 -11.33 -4.42
N ALA A 451 -5.27 -10.90 -5.68
CA ALA A 451 -6.36 -10.28 -6.43
C ALA A 451 -7.60 -11.17 -6.45
N GLY A 452 -7.46 -12.49 -6.70
CA GLY A 452 -8.59 -13.43 -6.73
C GLY A 452 -9.28 -13.63 -5.38
N TYR A 453 -8.61 -13.28 -4.29
CA TYR A 453 -9.13 -13.35 -2.93
C TYR A 453 -9.87 -12.06 -2.51
N GLY A 454 -9.92 -11.03 -3.36
CA GLY A 454 -10.57 -9.76 -3.02
C GLY A 454 -9.66 -8.79 -2.29
N LEU A 455 -8.35 -9.03 -2.27
CA LEU A 455 -7.36 -8.08 -1.76
C LEU A 455 -6.78 -7.30 -2.93
N ARG A 456 -6.99 -5.98 -2.94
CA ARG A 456 -6.68 -5.12 -4.10
C ARG A 456 -5.63 -4.07 -3.73
N LEU A 457 -4.57 -3.94 -4.53
CA LEU A 457 -3.54 -2.93 -4.30
C LEU A 457 -3.82 -1.62 -5.06
N LEU A 458 -3.69 -0.51 -4.35
CA LEU A 458 -3.44 0.82 -4.89
C LEU A 458 -2.09 1.29 -4.35
N THR A 459 -1.06 1.08 -5.16
CA THR A 459 0.34 1.29 -4.80
C THR A 459 0.83 2.62 -5.33
N ILE A 460 1.41 3.45 -4.47
CA ILE A 460 1.97 4.74 -4.87
C ILE A 460 3.47 4.76 -4.56
N ILE A 461 4.27 5.01 -5.59
CA ILE A 461 5.73 5.06 -5.54
C ILE A 461 6.23 6.41 -6.07
N GLN A 462 7.36 6.89 -5.55
CA GLN A 462 7.96 8.13 -6.04
C GLN A 462 8.65 7.93 -7.38
N SER A 463 9.44 6.86 -7.48
CA SER A 463 10.12 6.42 -8.69
C SER A 463 10.22 4.89 -8.73
N PRO A 464 10.29 4.28 -9.93
CA PRO A 464 10.59 2.86 -10.08
C PRO A 464 11.91 2.46 -9.40
N GLY A 465 12.92 3.34 -9.42
CA GLY A 465 14.24 3.07 -8.82
C GLY A 465 14.19 2.79 -7.31
N GLN A 466 13.26 3.39 -6.56
CA GLN A 466 13.08 3.06 -5.15
C GLN A 466 12.56 1.63 -4.94
N LEU A 467 11.73 1.14 -5.86
CA LEU A 467 11.22 -0.22 -5.82
C LEU A 467 12.32 -1.23 -6.20
N GLU A 468 13.17 -0.88 -7.18
CA GLU A 468 14.29 -1.70 -7.66
C GLU A 468 15.45 -1.82 -6.65
N ALA A 469 15.50 -1.00 -5.61
CA ALA A 469 16.54 -1.08 -4.58
C ALA A 469 16.60 -2.46 -3.92
N GLU A 470 17.79 -2.89 -3.53
CA GLU A 470 18.00 -4.21 -2.91
C GLU A 470 17.32 -4.33 -1.53
N ALA A 471 17.00 -5.55 -1.16
CA ALA A 471 16.46 -5.85 0.16
C ALA A 471 17.49 -5.45 1.24
N PRO A 472 17.04 -4.87 2.37
CA PRO A 472 15.64 -4.70 2.79
C PRO A 472 15.00 -3.35 2.39
N LYS A 473 15.72 -2.50 1.63
CA LYS A 473 15.26 -1.16 1.25
C LYS A 473 14.21 -1.18 0.15
N GLY A 474 14.29 -2.15 -0.76
CA GLY A 474 13.30 -2.36 -1.82
C GLY A 474 13.13 -3.85 -2.13
N TYR A 475 12.68 -4.15 -3.33
CA TYR A 475 12.28 -5.49 -3.75
C TYR A 475 13.38 -6.20 -4.56
N GLY A 476 14.43 -5.48 -4.96
CA GLY A 476 15.39 -5.93 -5.97
C GLY A 476 14.80 -5.82 -7.38
N ARG A 477 15.68 -5.68 -8.38
CA ARG A 477 15.28 -5.34 -9.76
C ARG A 477 14.33 -6.36 -10.41
N GLU A 478 14.54 -7.65 -10.16
CA GLU A 478 13.71 -8.72 -10.72
C GLU A 478 12.29 -8.70 -10.14
N ASN A 479 12.16 -8.69 -8.81
CA ASN A 479 10.86 -8.70 -8.14
C ASN A 479 10.11 -7.38 -8.37
N ALA A 480 10.81 -6.24 -8.38
CA ALA A 480 10.21 -4.94 -8.70
C ALA A 480 9.56 -4.95 -10.10
N ARG A 481 10.21 -5.57 -11.10
CA ARG A 481 9.65 -5.69 -12.44
C ARG A 481 8.38 -6.56 -12.46
N THR A 482 8.40 -7.69 -11.77
CA THR A 482 7.23 -8.57 -11.61
C THR A 482 6.09 -7.84 -10.90
N PHE A 483 6.40 -7.11 -9.84
CA PHE A 483 5.45 -6.30 -9.08
C PHE A 483 4.76 -5.26 -9.98
N VAL A 484 5.53 -4.47 -10.75
CA VAL A 484 4.98 -3.47 -11.69
C VAL A 484 4.13 -4.14 -12.78
N THR A 485 4.56 -5.29 -13.29
CA THR A 485 3.83 -6.03 -14.33
C THR A 485 2.47 -6.53 -13.84
N ASN A 486 2.36 -6.93 -12.56
CA ASN A 486 1.08 -7.37 -11.97
C ASN A 486 0.10 -6.21 -11.71
N HIS A 487 0.52 -4.95 -11.88
CA HIS A 487 -0.36 -3.78 -11.86
C HIS A 487 -0.90 -3.50 -13.27
N ALA A 488 -2.08 -4.03 -13.58
CA ALA A 488 -2.72 -3.88 -14.88
C ALA A 488 -3.06 -2.41 -15.23
N CYS A 489 -3.19 -1.54 -14.23
CA CYS A 489 -3.34 -0.10 -14.41
C CYS A 489 -2.12 0.63 -13.86
N GLN A 490 -1.42 1.36 -14.73
CA GLN A 490 -0.26 2.17 -14.36
C GLN A 490 -0.56 3.63 -14.68
N ILE A 491 -0.38 4.50 -13.69
CA ILE A 491 -0.60 5.93 -13.80
C ILE A 491 0.74 6.63 -13.65
N PHE A 492 1.06 7.49 -14.60
CA PHE A 492 2.29 8.25 -14.64
C PHE A 492 1.96 9.73 -14.55
N TYR A 493 2.50 10.39 -13.53
CA TYR A 493 2.54 11.85 -13.47
C TYR A 493 3.74 12.37 -14.26
N THR A 494 3.79 13.69 -14.48
CA THR A 494 4.93 14.36 -15.10
C THR A 494 6.24 13.95 -14.42
N PRO A 495 7.15 13.23 -15.10
CA PRO A 495 8.40 12.76 -14.51
C PRO A 495 9.35 13.94 -14.26
N ARG A 496 10.15 13.84 -13.19
CA ARG A 496 11.26 14.78 -12.94
C ARG A 496 12.57 14.24 -13.50
N GLU A 497 12.83 12.96 -13.30
CA GLU A 497 14.07 12.31 -13.72
C GLU A 497 14.09 12.03 -15.23
N GLN A 498 15.27 12.16 -15.83
CA GLN A 498 15.43 11.92 -17.26
C GLN A 498 15.26 10.44 -17.62
N ARG A 499 15.72 9.54 -16.74
CA ARG A 499 15.60 8.09 -16.92
C ARG A 499 14.14 7.66 -17.00
N ASP A 500 13.32 8.06 -16.02
CA ASP A 500 11.87 7.80 -16.01
C ASP A 500 11.19 8.33 -17.28
N ALA A 501 11.53 9.55 -17.72
CA ALA A 501 10.97 10.13 -18.93
C ALA A 501 11.32 9.32 -20.19
N ASN A 502 12.53 8.75 -20.27
CA ASN A 502 12.94 7.89 -21.36
C ASN A 502 12.16 6.57 -21.34
N GLU A 503 12.08 5.91 -20.18
CA GLU A 503 11.34 4.66 -20.00
C GLU A 503 9.85 4.83 -20.33
N TYR A 504 9.22 5.93 -19.90
CA TYR A 504 7.82 6.23 -20.20
C TYR A 504 7.60 6.55 -21.69
N SER A 505 8.52 7.29 -22.33
CA SER A 505 8.48 7.54 -23.77
C SER A 505 8.55 6.24 -24.56
N GLU A 506 9.40 5.30 -24.16
CA GLU A 506 9.51 3.98 -24.78
C GLU A 506 8.24 3.13 -24.57
N ALA A 507 7.68 3.15 -23.35
CA ALA A 507 6.45 2.45 -23.02
C ALA A 507 5.23 2.95 -23.82
N LEU A 508 5.16 4.25 -24.12
CA LEU A 508 4.13 4.85 -24.98
C LEU A 508 4.26 4.43 -26.46
N GLY A 509 5.46 4.03 -26.87
CA GLY A 509 5.78 3.55 -28.21
C GLY A 509 5.95 4.65 -29.26
N TYR A 510 6.04 4.20 -30.51
CA TYR A 510 6.42 5.04 -31.66
C TYR A 510 5.32 5.16 -32.71
N THR A 511 5.28 6.31 -33.36
CA THR A 511 4.37 6.64 -34.45
C THR A 511 5.14 7.08 -35.70
N THR A 512 4.52 6.90 -36.86
CA THR A 512 5.10 7.28 -38.15
C THR A 512 4.60 8.66 -38.55
N VAL A 513 5.50 9.64 -38.66
CA VAL A 513 5.17 10.99 -39.13
C VAL A 513 5.64 11.15 -40.57
N HIS A 514 4.73 11.50 -41.48
CA HIS A 514 5.07 11.80 -42.88
C HIS A 514 5.44 13.28 -43.02
N SER A 515 6.70 13.55 -43.37
CA SER A 515 7.12 14.92 -43.70
C SER A 515 6.50 15.34 -45.03
N LYS A 516 5.78 16.46 -45.06
CA LYS A 516 5.38 17.09 -46.32
C LYS A 516 6.47 18.08 -46.72
N ASN A 517 7.36 17.63 -47.61
CA ASN A 517 8.39 18.51 -48.16
C ASN A 517 7.74 19.42 -49.21
N LYS A 518 7.53 20.69 -48.87
CA LYS A 518 7.09 21.70 -49.82
C LYS A 518 8.33 22.36 -50.44
N SER A 519 8.72 21.94 -51.64
CA SER A 519 9.76 22.63 -52.41
C SER A 519 9.12 23.73 -53.27
N GLU A 520 9.49 24.98 -53.03
CA GLU A 520 9.15 26.09 -53.93
C GLU A 520 10.35 26.41 -54.82
N GLY A 521 10.29 25.97 -56.07
CA GLY A 521 11.29 26.31 -57.09
C GLY A 521 10.94 27.65 -57.74
N ARG A 522 11.80 28.66 -57.60
CA ARG A 522 11.72 29.93 -58.36
C ARG A 522 12.43 29.75 -59.72
N GLY A 523 11.71 29.16 -60.69
CA GLY A 523 12.13 29.01 -62.08
C GLY A 523 10.99 29.38 -63.04
N GLY A 524 11.30 30.14 -64.09
CA GLY A 524 10.32 30.91 -64.89
C GLY A 524 9.18 30.15 -65.57
N SER A 525 8.02 30.80 -65.59
CA SER A 525 6.82 30.60 -66.44
C SER A 525 5.91 29.39 -66.23
N SER A 526 6.10 28.56 -65.21
CA SER A 526 5.04 27.61 -64.80
C SER A 526 5.14 27.27 -63.32
N MET A 527 4.09 27.57 -62.57
CA MET A 527 4.00 27.25 -61.14
C MET A 527 3.53 25.79 -61.00
N SER A 528 4.47 24.83 -60.97
CA SER A 528 4.16 23.45 -60.59
C SER A 528 4.45 23.24 -59.11
N GLN A 529 3.40 23.13 -58.29
CA GLN A 529 3.52 22.58 -56.93
C GLN A 529 3.62 21.06 -57.04
N ALA A 530 4.82 20.52 -56.87
CA ALA A 530 4.99 19.09 -56.62
C ALA A 530 4.90 18.85 -55.10
N LEU A 531 3.76 18.35 -54.61
CA LEU A 531 3.71 17.74 -53.27
C LEU A 531 4.34 16.35 -53.38
N GLY A 532 5.59 16.21 -52.95
CA GLY A 532 6.17 14.89 -52.68
C GLY A 532 5.71 14.40 -51.31
N ASP A 533 5.12 13.21 -51.24
CA ASP A 533 4.96 12.48 -49.97
C ASP A 533 6.36 12.14 -49.46
N GLY A 534 6.80 12.79 -48.39
CA GLY A 534 8.10 12.51 -47.78
C GLY A 534 8.12 11.13 -47.10
N ALA A 535 9.33 10.58 -46.97
CA ALA A 535 9.56 9.33 -46.24
C ALA A 535 9.00 9.44 -44.81
N GLY A 536 8.29 8.41 -44.35
CA GLY A 536 7.79 8.34 -42.98
C GLY A 536 8.95 8.23 -42.00
N GLN A 537 8.98 9.10 -40.99
CA GLN A 537 10.00 9.10 -39.93
C GLN A 537 9.44 8.49 -38.64
N LYS A 538 10.29 7.76 -37.90
CA LYS A 538 9.98 7.25 -36.55
C LYS A 538 10.01 8.40 -35.55
N ARG A 539 8.90 8.62 -34.83
CA ARG A 539 8.81 9.58 -33.72
C ARG A 539 8.19 8.89 -32.51
N ALA A 540 8.69 9.13 -31.31
CA ALA A 540 8.00 8.70 -30.09
C ALA A 540 6.61 9.37 -30.01
N LEU A 541 5.62 8.70 -29.40
CA LEU A 541 4.30 9.30 -29.21
C LEU A 541 4.39 10.62 -28.41
N MET A 542 5.23 10.61 -27.37
CA MET A 542 5.73 11.81 -26.70
C MET A 542 7.23 11.64 -26.50
N LEU A 543 7.99 12.68 -26.80
CA LEU A 543 9.42 12.72 -26.49
C LEU A 543 9.64 12.85 -24.97
N PRO A 544 10.78 12.40 -24.43
CA PRO A 544 11.09 12.57 -23.01
C PRO A 544 11.00 14.04 -22.54
N GLN A 545 11.39 14.99 -23.39
CA GLN A 545 11.25 16.42 -23.12
C GLN A 545 9.77 16.85 -23.04
N GLU A 546 8.94 16.40 -23.98
CA GLU A 546 7.50 16.68 -23.98
C GLU A 546 6.79 16.07 -22.75
N LEU A 547 7.26 14.92 -22.26
CA LEU A 547 6.76 14.31 -21.03
C LEU A 547 7.10 15.13 -19.79
N LYS A 548 8.32 15.68 -19.71
CA LYS A 548 8.75 16.55 -18.60
C LYS A 548 8.05 17.91 -18.62
N GLU A 549 7.64 18.38 -19.79
CA GLU A 549 6.86 19.61 -19.99
C GLU A 549 5.35 19.41 -19.85
N MET A 550 4.88 18.18 -19.58
CA MET A 550 3.46 17.89 -19.40
C MET A 550 2.90 18.68 -18.21
N SER A 551 1.74 19.29 -18.41
CA SER A 551 1.06 20.08 -17.37
C SER A 551 0.87 19.26 -16.09
N GLN A 552 1.09 19.89 -14.93
CA GLN A 552 0.84 19.24 -13.63
C GLN A 552 -0.62 18.85 -13.41
N ARG A 553 -1.55 19.33 -14.24
CA ARG A 553 -2.96 18.92 -14.25
C ARG A 553 -3.24 17.70 -15.13
N GLU A 554 -2.28 17.26 -15.94
CA GLU A 554 -2.42 16.11 -16.83
C GLU A 554 -1.68 14.89 -16.26
N GLN A 555 -2.09 13.71 -16.70
CA GLN A 555 -1.49 12.43 -16.36
C GLN A 555 -1.66 11.46 -17.52
N ILE A 556 -0.84 10.41 -17.52
CA ILE A 556 -0.92 9.32 -18.49
C ILE A 556 -1.34 8.05 -17.76
N ILE A 557 -2.33 7.36 -18.30
CA ILE A 557 -2.82 6.09 -17.79
C ILE A 557 -2.53 5.02 -18.85
N SER A 558 -1.78 4.01 -18.46
CA SER A 558 -1.53 2.79 -19.23
C SER A 558 -2.38 1.66 -18.67
N LEU A 559 -3.08 0.95 -19.57
CA LEU A 559 -3.95 -0.17 -19.26
C LEU A 559 -3.70 -1.29 -20.24
N GLU A 560 -3.82 -2.53 -19.78
CA GLU A 560 -3.81 -3.68 -20.69
C GLU A 560 -4.92 -3.57 -21.75
N ASN A 561 -4.60 -3.97 -22.98
CA ASN A 561 -5.53 -4.00 -24.11
C ASN A 561 -6.17 -2.66 -24.49
N THR A 562 -5.67 -1.53 -23.97
CA THR A 562 -6.14 -0.19 -24.29
C THR A 562 -4.96 0.68 -24.67
N LYS A 563 -5.16 1.60 -25.61
CA LYS A 563 -4.11 2.59 -25.93
C LYS A 563 -3.87 3.50 -24.71
N PRO A 564 -2.67 4.07 -24.55
CA PRO A 564 -2.41 5.02 -23.47
C PRO A 564 -3.45 6.14 -23.45
N ILE A 565 -3.91 6.51 -22.26
CA ILE A 565 -4.94 7.52 -22.07
C ILE A 565 -4.26 8.75 -21.47
N LYS A 566 -4.30 9.87 -22.19
CA LYS A 566 -3.93 11.17 -21.62
C LYS A 566 -5.16 11.77 -20.95
N ALA A 567 -5.14 11.87 -19.62
CA ALA A 567 -6.28 12.28 -18.80
C ALA A 567 -5.92 13.44 -17.88
N GLU A 568 -6.93 14.08 -17.30
CA GLU A 568 -6.75 15.10 -16.27
C GLU A 568 -6.60 14.44 -14.90
N LYS A 569 -5.79 15.05 -14.05
CA LYS A 569 -5.72 14.74 -12.61
C LYS A 569 -6.96 15.32 -11.92
N ILE A 570 -7.29 14.71 -10.79
CA ILE A 570 -8.34 15.21 -9.91
C ILE A 570 -7.71 16.17 -8.90
N ALA A 571 -8.46 17.19 -8.50
CA ALA A 571 -8.14 18.01 -7.34
C ALA A 571 -9.35 18.01 -6.40
N TYR A 572 -9.30 17.21 -5.33
CA TYR A 572 -10.49 16.98 -4.49
C TYR A 572 -11.07 18.29 -3.92
N TYR A 573 -10.22 19.23 -3.54
CA TYR A 573 -10.63 20.53 -2.97
C TYR A 573 -11.33 21.45 -3.98
N ALA A 574 -11.14 21.20 -5.28
CA ALA A 574 -11.71 22.00 -6.37
C ALA A 574 -12.94 21.32 -7.01
N ASP A 575 -13.31 20.12 -6.58
CA ASP A 575 -14.42 19.36 -7.15
C ASP A 575 -15.54 19.22 -6.10
N HIS A 576 -16.74 19.69 -6.47
CA HIS A 576 -17.90 19.70 -5.59
C HIS A 576 -18.27 18.31 -5.07
N VAL A 577 -18.01 17.24 -5.84
CA VAL A 577 -18.35 15.87 -5.41
C VAL A 577 -17.60 15.49 -4.12
N PHE A 578 -16.32 15.81 -4.02
CA PHE A 578 -15.54 15.50 -2.81
C PHE A 578 -15.77 16.54 -1.73
N MET A 579 -15.93 17.81 -2.09
CA MET A 579 -16.20 18.85 -1.10
C MET A 579 -17.54 18.67 -0.41
N ASP A 580 -18.60 18.28 -1.14
CA ASP A 580 -19.92 18.04 -0.56
C ASP A 580 -19.90 16.82 0.37
N ARG A 581 -19.06 15.82 0.07
CA ARG A 581 -18.78 14.69 0.98
C ARG A 581 -18.15 15.16 2.30
N LEU A 582 -17.13 16.01 2.26
CA LEU A 582 -16.49 16.58 3.45
C LEU A 582 -17.45 17.50 4.25
N LYS A 583 -18.20 18.36 3.54
CA LYS A 583 -19.25 19.21 4.13
C LYS A 583 -20.33 18.42 4.84
N SER A 584 -20.59 17.19 4.41
CA SER A 584 -21.58 16.35 5.09
C SER A 584 -21.14 15.99 6.52
N VAL A 585 -19.84 16.00 6.82
CA VAL A 585 -19.28 15.60 8.11
C VAL A 585 -18.95 16.80 8.98
N SER A 586 -18.42 17.87 8.38
CA SER A 586 -17.97 19.07 9.08
C SER A 586 -19.05 20.17 9.10
N PRO A 587 -19.56 20.57 10.28
CA PRO A 587 -20.39 21.76 10.42
C PRO A 587 -19.76 23.04 9.87
N THR A 588 -18.44 23.22 10.07
CA THR A 588 -17.69 24.40 9.61
C THR A 588 -17.73 24.49 8.08
N LEU A 589 -17.47 23.39 7.38
CA LEU A 589 -17.55 23.34 5.93
C LEU A 589 -19.00 23.42 5.43
N ALA A 590 -19.96 22.80 6.15
CA ALA A 590 -21.38 22.84 5.79
C ALA A 590 -21.93 24.28 5.75
N ALA A 591 -21.45 25.15 6.64
CA ALA A 591 -21.86 26.55 6.72
C ALA A 591 -21.57 27.36 5.43
N LEU A 592 -20.62 26.90 4.59
CA LEU A 592 -20.30 27.53 3.30
C LEU A 592 -21.37 27.30 2.23
N GLY A 593 -22.31 26.37 2.44
CA GLY A 593 -23.32 25.99 1.46
C GLY A 593 -22.67 25.53 0.15
N ARG A 594 -22.98 26.21 -0.96
CA ARG A 594 -22.43 25.88 -2.30
C ARG A 594 -21.02 26.39 -2.55
N LYS A 595 -20.49 27.31 -1.74
CA LYS A 595 -19.15 27.86 -1.96
C LYS A 595 -18.07 26.81 -1.66
N LEU A 596 -16.93 26.91 -2.34
CA LEU A 596 -15.73 26.11 -2.02
C LEU A 596 -14.96 26.78 -0.88
N PRO A 597 -14.36 26.02 0.05
CA PRO A 597 -13.53 26.58 1.11
C PRO A 597 -12.21 27.13 0.56
N SER A 598 -11.62 28.08 1.29
CA SER A 598 -10.22 28.45 1.08
C SER A 598 -9.29 27.33 1.56
N LYS A 599 -8.05 27.30 1.05
CA LYS A 599 -7.03 26.34 1.48
C LYS A 599 -6.83 26.36 3.00
N LYS A 600 -6.66 27.57 3.56
CA LYS A 600 -6.47 27.77 5.00
C LYS A 600 -7.64 27.23 5.82
N LEU A 601 -8.88 27.54 5.42
CA LEU A 601 -10.06 27.03 6.12
C LEU A 601 -10.12 25.50 6.09
N LEU A 602 -9.79 24.89 4.95
CA LEU A 602 -9.76 23.44 4.83
C LEU A 602 -8.68 22.83 5.75
N GLU A 603 -7.47 23.39 5.73
CA GLU A 603 -6.35 23.00 6.61
C GLU A 603 -6.69 23.14 8.09
N ASP A 604 -7.30 24.26 8.49
CA ASP A 604 -7.75 24.49 9.86
C ASP A 604 -8.79 23.45 10.29
N THR A 605 -9.72 23.08 9.39
CA THR A 605 -10.82 22.14 9.65
C THR A 605 -10.34 20.71 9.86
N TRP A 606 -9.52 20.15 8.95
CA TRP A 606 -9.00 18.80 9.17
C TRP A 606 -7.92 18.78 10.25
N GLY A 607 -7.15 19.86 10.40
CA GLY A 607 -6.20 20.02 11.49
C GLY A 607 -6.87 20.01 12.87
N SER A 608 -8.11 20.48 13.01
CA SER A 608 -8.86 20.38 14.29
C SER A 608 -9.45 19.00 14.55
N GLY A 609 -9.27 18.04 13.64
CA GLY A 609 -9.89 16.73 13.74
C GLY A 609 -11.40 16.74 13.49
N GLU A 610 -11.99 17.84 13.00
CA GLU A 610 -13.44 17.94 12.77
C GLU A 610 -13.92 16.94 11.69
N LEU A 611 -13.05 16.61 10.75
CA LEU A 611 -13.28 15.60 9.70
C LEU A 611 -12.87 14.19 10.12
N ALA A 612 -12.22 14.04 11.28
CA ALA A 612 -11.69 12.77 11.76
C ALA A 612 -12.75 11.97 12.53
N ALA A 613 -12.66 10.65 12.47
CA ALA A 613 -13.35 9.79 13.42
C ALA A 613 -12.69 9.91 14.81
N PRO A 614 -13.44 9.65 15.90
CA PRO A 614 -12.83 9.60 17.23
C PRO A 614 -11.89 8.39 17.36
N VAL A 615 -10.79 8.59 18.08
CA VAL A 615 -9.79 7.57 18.41
C VAL A 615 -9.81 7.35 19.93
N PRO A 616 -9.79 6.12 20.43
CA PRO A 616 -9.63 5.86 21.85
C PRO A 616 -8.23 6.25 22.32
N THR A 617 -8.14 6.70 23.56
CA THR A 617 -6.86 6.89 24.26
C THR A 617 -6.52 5.59 25.00
N LEU A 618 -5.29 5.11 24.83
CA LEU A 618 -4.73 3.98 25.56
C LEU A 618 -4.61 4.35 27.04
N ASP A 619 -5.20 3.52 27.90
CA ASP A 619 -5.09 3.65 29.35
C ASP A 619 -3.75 3.01 29.80
N LEU A 620 -2.69 3.82 29.82
CA LEU A 620 -1.34 3.35 30.14
C LEU A 620 -1.21 2.94 31.61
N GLU A 621 -1.92 3.63 32.52
CA GLU A 621 -1.92 3.29 33.95
C GLU A 621 -2.60 1.95 34.18
N LEU A 622 -3.75 1.71 33.53
CA LEU A 622 -4.41 0.41 33.57
C LEU A 622 -3.53 -0.69 32.96
N HIS A 623 -2.90 -0.41 31.82
CA HIS A 623 -1.98 -1.37 31.17
C HIS A 623 -0.83 -1.74 32.10
N GLU A 624 -0.19 -0.75 32.74
CA GLU A 624 0.88 -0.98 33.72
C GLU A 624 0.36 -1.77 34.94
N ALA A 625 -0.82 -1.43 35.45
CA ALA A 625 -1.42 -2.16 36.57
C ALA A 625 -1.68 -3.64 36.24
N VAL A 626 -2.18 -3.92 35.04
CA VAL A 626 -2.39 -5.30 34.53
C VAL A 626 -1.06 -6.04 34.38
N ILE A 627 -0.01 -5.40 33.85
CA ILE A 627 1.31 -6.03 33.70
C ILE A 627 1.91 -6.43 35.05
N HIS A 628 1.79 -5.56 36.05
CA HIS A 628 2.38 -5.77 37.36
C HIS A 628 1.45 -6.49 38.34
N SER A 629 0.28 -6.96 37.88
CA SER A 629 -0.77 -7.53 38.73
C SER A 629 -1.05 -6.66 39.97
N LYS A 630 -1.04 -5.32 39.81
CA LYS A 630 -1.25 -4.39 40.92
C LYS A 630 -2.72 -4.42 41.31
N VAL A 631 -3.01 -4.90 42.51
CA VAL A 631 -4.35 -4.88 43.11
C VAL A 631 -4.43 -3.72 44.11
N ARG A 632 -5.61 -3.08 44.20
CA ARG A 632 -5.93 -2.15 45.29
C ARG A 632 -7.37 -2.36 45.75
N GLU A 633 -7.64 -2.14 47.02
CA GLU A 633 -9.01 -2.16 47.53
C GLU A 633 -9.87 -1.07 46.88
N MET A 634 -11.13 -1.42 46.61
CA MET A 634 -12.12 -0.50 46.07
C MET A 634 -12.56 0.49 47.15
N THR A 635 -12.45 1.79 46.87
CA THR A 635 -12.82 2.83 47.84
C THR A 635 -14.29 3.24 47.70
N PRO A 636 -14.93 3.78 48.76
CA PRO A 636 -16.30 4.31 48.66
C PRO A 636 -16.45 5.40 47.57
N ALA A 637 -15.38 6.13 47.27
CA ALA A 637 -15.37 7.13 46.20
C ALA A 637 -15.42 6.51 44.80
N ASP A 638 -14.80 5.34 44.60
CA ASP A 638 -14.88 4.59 43.33
C ASP A 638 -16.32 4.12 43.06
N ILE A 639 -17.04 3.72 44.10
CA ILE A 639 -18.45 3.30 44.02
C ILE A 639 -19.35 4.50 43.68
N GLU A 640 -19.11 5.67 44.30
CA GLU A 640 -19.87 6.90 44.03
C GLU A 640 -19.69 7.43 42.60
N GLN A 641 -18.51 7.24 41.99
CA GLN A 641 -18.23 7.66 40.61
C GLN A 641 -18.81 6.71 39.55
N GLY A 642 -19.30 5.53 39.97
CA GLY A 642 -19.76 4.47 39.10
C GLY A 642 -18.58 3.63 38.60
N ILE A 643 -18.68 2.32 38.78
CA ILE A 643 -17.64 1.37 38.39
C ILE A 643 -17.74 1.14 36.88
N ASP A 644 -16.74 1.61 36.12
CA ASP A 644 -16.62 1.23 34.71
C ASP A 644 -16.04 -0.18 34.62
N LEU A 645 -16.92 -1.17 34.43
CA LEU A 645 -16.56 -2.58 34.31
C LEU A 645 -15.51 -2.85 33.22
N ARG A 646 -15.38 -1.96 32.21
CA ARG A 646 -14.37 -2.07 31.15
C ARG A 646 -12.95 -1.74 31.61
N LYS A 647 -12.82 -1.13 32.80
CA LYS A 647 -11.55 -0.73 33.41
C LYS A 647 -11.12 -1.66 34.55
N LEU A 648 -11.93 -2.68 34.86
CA LEU A 648 -11.53 -3.73 35.78
C LEU A 648 -10.63 -4.72 35.04
N ALA A 649 -9.57 -5.16 35.71
CA ALA A 649 -8.74 -6.28 35.24
C ALA A 649 -9.53 -7.58 35.47
N LEU A 650 -10.51 -7.85 34.62
CA LEU A 650 -11.33 -9.06 34.65
C LEU A 650 -11.05 -9.90 33.40
N ASP A 651 -10.86 -11.21 33.56
CA ASP A 651 -10.86 -12.12 32.42
C ASP A 651 -12.28 -12.29 31.88
N THR A 652 -12.63 -11.47 30.89
CA THR A 652 -13.95 -11.50 30.24
C THR A 652 -14.17 -12.72 29.33
N SER A 653 -13.16 -13.57 29.12
CA SER A 653 -13.30 -14.75 28.24
C SER A 653 -14.17 -15.86 28.85
N ALA A 654 -14.26 -15.92 30.18
CA ALA A 654 -15.12 -16.85 30.92
C ALA A 654 -16.58 -16.35 31.07
N LEU A 655 -16.82 -15.05 30.86
CA LEU A 655 -18.12 -14.42 31.03
C LEU A 655 -19.09 -14.75 29.89
N LYS A 656 -20.11 -15.56 30.19
CA LYS A 656 -21.18 -15.90 29.25
C LYS A 656 -22.11 -14.70 29.04
N ILE A 657 -21.82 -13.88 28.05
CA ILE A 657 -22.67 -12.73 27.69
C ILE A 657 -23.99 -13.25 27.07
N PRO A 658 -25.15 -12.99 27.68
CA PRO A 658 -26.42 -13.46 27.14
C PRO A 658 -26.73 -12.72 25.83
N THR A 659 -26.98 -13.48 24.76
CA THR A 659 -27.30 -12.96 23.42
C THR A 659 -28.80 -13.07 23.16
N GLY A 660 -29.50 -11.92 23.08
CA GLY A 660 -30.94 -11.86 22.79
C GLY A 660 -31.41 -10.43 22.52
N GLY A 661 -32.15 -10.24 21.43
CA GLY A 661 -32.56 -8.92 20.92
C GLY A 661 -33.81 -8.29 21.56
N GLU A 662 -34.50 -8.97 22.49
CA GLU A 662 -35.67 -8.43 23.16
C GLU A 662 -35.77 -9.03 24.59
N GLY A 663 -35.37 -8.25 25.60
CA GLY A 663 -35.50 -8.61 27.01
C GLY A 663 -34.60 -9.77 27.46
N LEU A 664 -33.77 -9.54 28.47
CA LEU A 664 -33.03 -10.62 29.12
C LEU A 664 -33.96 -11.30 30.12
N GLU A 665 -34.05 -12.63 30.07
CA GLU A 665 -34.77 -13.39 31.10
C GLU A 665 -34.03 -13.29 32.44
N PRO A 666 -34.72 -13.24 33.59
CA PRO A 666 -34.09 -13.06 34.91
C PRO A 666 -32.97 -14.07 35.20
N GLU A 667 -33.14 -15.32 34.76
CA GLU A 667 -32.15 -16.40 34.92
C GLU A 667 -30.87 -16.14 34.12
N GLN A 668 -30.96 -15.51 32.95
CA GLN A 668 -29.80 -15.14 32.14
C GLN A 668 -29.03 -13.96 32.75
N VAL A 669 -29.74 -13.06 33.45
CA VAL A 669 -29.14 -11.97 34.21
C VAL A 669 -28.44 -12.54 35.44
N GLU A 670 -29.07 -13.48 36.13
CA GLU A 670 -28.52 -14.12 37.32
C GLU A 670 -27.29 -14.96 36.98
N ASP A 671 -27.32 -15.76 35.91
CA ASP A 671 -26.15 -16.51 35.41
C ASP A 671 -24.99 -15.59 35.00
N PHE A 672 -25.30 -14.45 34.37
CA PHE A 672 -24.28 -13.46 34.00
C PHE A 672 -23.69 -12.77 35.23
N VAL A 673 -24.53 -12.42 36.20
CA VAL A 673 -24.09 -11.76 37.45
C VAL A 673 -23.26 -12.73 38.30
N ASN A 674 -23.69 -13.99 38.44
CA ASN A 674 -22.94 -14.99 39.19
C ASN A 674 -21.60 -15.28 38.50
N GLY A 675 -21.59 -15.54 37.19
CA GLY A 675 -20.35 -15.71 36.44
C GLY A 675 -19.44 -14.47 36.43
N PHE A 676 -19.99 -13.28 36.65
CA PHE A 676 -19.22 -12.05 36.84
C PHE A 676 -18.53 -12.01 38.19
N PHE A 677 -19.21 -12.39 39.28
CA PHE A 677 -18.63 -12.45 40.61
C PHE A 677 -17.67 -13.62 40.77
N ASP A 678 -17.95 -14.77 40.17
CA ASP A 678 -17.02 -15.92 40.12
C ASP A 678 -15.69 -15.52 39.45
N ALA A 679 -15.76 -14.82 38.30
CA ALA A 679 -14.58 -14.30 37.61
C ALA A 679 -13.84 -13.17 38.38
N LEU A 680 -14.47 -12.61 39.41
CA LEU A 680 -13.92 -11.57 40.28
C LEU A 680 -13.30 -12.22 41.54
N ASP A 681 -13.87 -13.33 42.01
CA ASP A 681 -13.38 -14.13 43.13
C ASP A 681 -12.20 -15.03 42.73
N ASP A 682 -12.14 -15.56 41.50
CA ASP A 682 -10.96 -16.27 40.95
C ASP A 682 -9.70 -15.38 40.94
N VAL A 683 -9.87 -14.05 40.90
CA VAL A 683 -8.78 -13.07 40.99
C VAL A 683 -8.35 -12.84 42.45
N ASN A 684 -9.22 -13.15 43.42
CA ASN A 684 -9.01 -12.95 44.85
C ASN A 684 -8.56 -14.22 45.60
N GLU A 685 -8.56 -15.41 44.97
CA GLU A 685 -8.34 -16.69 45.68
C GLU A 685 -6.87 -17.01 46.04
N TYR A 686 -5.98 -16.02 45.97
CA TYR A 686 -4.59 -16.14 46.45
C TYR A 686 -4.28 -15.05 47.48
N ASP A 687 -4.80 -15.20 48.71
CA ASP A 687 -4.16 -14.65 49.93
C ASP A 687 -4.83 -15.09 51.26
N ASP A 688 -5.46 -16.26 51.31
CA ASP A 688 -5.92 -16.86 52.59
C ASP A 688 -5.09 -18.11 52.92
N GLU A 689 -3.75 -17.98 52.98
CA GLU A 689 -2.97 -18.90 53.82
C GLU A 689 -3.03 -18.42 55.28
N GLU A 690 -3.42 -19.35 56.14
CA GLU A 690 -3.71 -19.20 57.56
C GLU A 690 -2.65 -18.36 58.30
N ILE A 691 -3.07 -17.19 58.81
CA ILE A 691 -2.36 -16.54 59.91
C ILE A 691 -2.62 -17.40 61.16
N ASP A 692 -1.69 -18.31 61.43
CA ASP A 692 -1.50 -18.88 62.76
C ASP A 692 -1.06 -17.76 63.72
N ASP A 693 -2.05 -17.18 64.40
CA ASP A 693 -1.88 -16.34 65.58
C ASP A 693 -1.37 -17.21 66.73
N ASP A 694 -0.05 -17.39 66.85
CA ASP A 694 0.61 -17.82 68.09
C ASP A 694 2.14 -17.59 68.07
N GLY A 695 2.62 -16.48 68.66
CA GLY A 695 3.90 -16.49 69.39
C GLY A 695 4.99 -15.47 69.04
N MET A 696 4.93 -14.29 69.68
CA MET A 696 6.06 -13.49 70.19
C MET A 696 7.42 -13.53 69.44
N GLY A 697 7.66 -12.54 68.57
CA GLY A 697 8.99 -12.11 68.13
C GLY A 697 9.18 -10.60 68.35
N GLY A 698 9.98 -10.21 69.34
CA GLY A 698 10.24 -8.81 69.66
C GLY A 698 11.11 -8.12 68.61
N ARG A 699 10.97 -6.78 68.51
CA ARG A 699 11.79 -5.89 67.68
C ARG A 699 13.30 -6.18 67.86
N PRO A 700 14.09 -6.26 66.77
CA PRO A 700 15.55 -6.44 66.84
C PRO A 700 16.21 -5.36 67.70
N SER A 701 17.30 -5.72 68.36
CA SER A 701 18.00 -4.81 69.27
C SER A 701 18.73 -3.69 68.52
N ASP A 702 18.95 -2.54 69.17
CA ASP A 702 19.65 -1.41 68.57
C ASP A 702 21.11 -1.75 68.15
N GLU A 703 21.69 -2.81 68.71
CA GLU A 703 23.01 -3.34 68.28
C GLU A 703 22.93 -4.10 66.94
N GLU A 704 21.83 -4.81 66.65
CA GLU A 704 21.63 -5.50 65.36
C GLU A 704 21.31 -4.50 64.24
N LEU A 705 20.56 -3.44 64.55
CA LEU A 705 20.33 -2.34 63.60
C LEU A 705 21.63 -1.56 63.30
N ALA A 706 22.49 -1.36 64.31
CA ALA A 706 23.78 -0.70 64.11
C ALA A 706 24.77 -1.55 63.29
N ALA A 707 24.67 -2.89 63.35
CA ALA A 707 25.48 -3.79 62.54
C ALA A 707 25.08 -3.76 61.07
N LEU A 708 23.77 -3.71 60.77
CA LEU A 708 23.24 -3.59 59.41
C LEU A 708 23.57 -2.24 58.76
N ASP A 709 23.55 -1.14 59.52
CA ASP A 709 23.95 0.19 59.03
C ASP A 709 25.47 0.28 58.78
N ALA A 710 26.29 -0.48 59.51
CA ALA A 710 27.74 -0.53 59.31
C ALA A 710 28.13 -1.33 58.05
N GLU A 711 27.36 -2.37 57.72
CA GLU A 711 27.55 -3.20 56.53
C GLU A 711 27.17 -2.42 55.24
N ALA A 712 26.06 -1.68 55.28
CA ALA A 712 25.63 -0.80 54.18
C ALA A 712 26.60 0.38 53.90
N ALA A 713 27.36 0.82 54.91
CA ALA A 713 28.37 1.88 54.75
C ALA A 713 29.69 1.38 54.15
N GLY A 714 29.99 0.08 54.27
CA GLY A 714 31.17 -0.56 53.68
C GLY A 714 31.07 -0.71 52.16
N ASP A 715 29.90 -1.14 51.67
CA ASP A 715 29.66 -1.38 50.24
C ASP A 715 29.61 -0.09 49.38
N MET A 716 29.32 1.07 49.97
CA MET A 716 29.39 2.35 49.25
C MET A 716 30.81 2.87 49.02
N LEU A 717 31.81 2.39 49.76
CA LEU A 717 33.19 2.86 49.64
C LEU A 717 33.96 2.13 48.52
N ASP A 718 33.72 0.83 48.33
CA ASP A 718 34.38 0.03 47.27
C ASP A 718 33.87 0.38 45.86
N ALA A 719 32.59 0.69 45.70
CA ALA A 719 32.02 1.09 44.41
C ALA A 719 32.56 2.44 43.89
N SER A 720 33.12 3.28 44.78
CA SER A 720 33.67 4.60 44.42
C SER A 720 35.14 4.56 43.98
N LEU A 721 35.87 3.48 44.29
CA LEU A 721 37.30 3.33 43.98
C LEU A 721 37.53 2.71 42.59
N ASP A 722 36.66 1.80 42.15
CA ASP A 722 36.74 1.14 40.83
C ASP A 722 36.28 2.06 39.69
N ALA A 723 35.39 3.01 39.95
CA ALA A 723 34.95 3.99 38.95
C ALA A 723 36.01 5.07 38.64
N ALA A 724 37.00 5.28 39.53
CA ALA A 724 38.02 6.32 39.37
C ALA A 724 39.29 5.86 38.62
N LEU A 725 39.45 4.55 38.36
CA LEU A 725 40.64 3.98 37.70
C LEU A 725 40.43 3.63 36.22
N ALA A 726 39.21 3.78 35.69
CA ALA A 726 38.87 3.44 34.30
C ALA A 726 38.94 4.63 33.30
N GLU A 727 39.17 5.86 33.76
CA GLU A 727 39.25 7.05 32.89
C GLU A 727 40.60 7.78 32.96
N THR A 728 41.72 7.09 32.80
CA THR A 728 42.96 7.75 32.35
C THR A 728 43.92 6.74 31.70
N SER A 729 43.89 6.61 30.38
CA SER A 729 45.10 6.55 29.54
C SER A 729 44.76 6.32 28.06
N ASN A 730 44.94 7.35 27.24
CA ASN A 730 45.29 7.21 25.84
C ASN A 730 46.13 8.42 25.39
N ALA A 731 47.02 8.16 24.42
CA ALA A 731 48.13 8.96 23.88
C ALA A 731 49.46 8.75 24.66
N ASP A 732 50.62 8.44 24.06
CA ASP A 732 51.08 8.55 22.66
C ASP A 732 52.44 7.80 22.49
N HIS A 733 52.83 7.57 21.23
CA HIS A 733 54.20 7.43 20.65
C HIS A 733 54.98 6.08 20.58
N THR A 734 55.01 5.55 19.34
CA THR A 734 56.14 5.28 18.40
C THR A 734 57.45 4.56 18.78
N ASP A 735 57.84 3.68 17.83
CA ASP A 735 59.19 3.29 17.36
C ASP A 735 59.93 2.05 17.94
N ASP A 736 59.96 1.01 17.07
CA ASP A 736 61.13 0.39 16.42
C ASP A 736 61.94 -0.78 17.06
N GLU A 737 62.34 -1.67 16.14
CA GLU A 737 63.34 -2.76 16.09
C GLU A 737 63.20 -4.06 16.94
N GLY A 738 63.32 -5.21 16.24
CA GLY A 738 63.39 -6.60 16.76
C GLY A 738 64.76 -6.97 17.39
N PRO A 739 65.21 -8.26 17.44
CA PRO A 739 64.76 -9.46 16.71
C PRO A 739 64.57 -10.76 17.57
N ALA A 740 64.19 -11.84 16.86
CA ALA A 740 64.05 -13.28 17.19
C ALA A 740 65.37 -13.94 17.74
N PRO A 741 65.50 -15.28 18.05
CA PRO A 741 64.69 -16.43 17.58
C PRO A 741 64.52 -17.68 18.52
N ALA A 742 63.73 -18.66 18.03
CA ALA A 742 64.09 -20.08 17.80
C ALA A 742 63.26 -21.20 18.48
N ASP A 743 63.06 -22.24 17.65
CA ASP A 743 62.76 -23.67 17.90
C ASP A 743 61.28 -24.09 18.02
N ASP A 744 60.76 -25.12 17.35
CA ASP A 744 61.22 -25.98 16.23
C ASP A 744 60.08 -26.96 15.87
N VAL A 745 60.23 -27.64 14.73
CA VAL A 745 59.57 -28.88 14.25
C VAL A 745 58.33 -28.78 13.34
N GLU A 746 58.56 -29.38 12.17
CA GLU A 746 57.87 -29.44 10.88
C GLU A 746 56.88 -30.65 10.70
N PRO A 747 56.23 -30.82 9.53
CA PRO A 747 54.89 -31.40 9.36
C PRO A 747 54.87 -32.80 8.71
N VAL A 748 53.65 -33.30 8.43
CA VAL A 748 53.40 -34.51 7.63
C VAL A 748 52.38 -34.21 6.50
N GLU A 749 52.85 -34.36 5.25
CA GLU A 749 52.16 -34.48 3.95
C GLU A 749 51.32 -35.79 3.83
N ALA A 750 50.42 -36.10 2.89
CA ALA A 750 49.72 -35.48 1.75
C ALA A 750 48.72 -36.52 1.16
N HIS A 751 47.96 -36.09 0.14
CA HIS A 751 47.31 -36.83 -0.96
C HIS A 751 45.84 -37.25 -0.87
N ALA A 752 44.99 -36.75 -1.80
CA ALA A 752 44.69 -37.42 -3.08
C ALA A 752 43.74 -36.58 -3.99
N GLU A 753 43.97 -36.66 -5.30
CA GLU A 753 43.31 -36.00 -6.46
C GLU A 753 41.93 -36.65 -6.81
N THR A 754 41.01 -36.11 -7.65
CA THR A 754 41.07 -35.97 -9.14
C THR A 754 39.69 -35.44 -9.67
N VAL A 755 39.64 -34.40 -10.52
CA VAL A 755 39.46 -34.33 -12.02
C VAL A 755 38.02 -34.29 -12.58
N LEU A 756 37.73 -33.30 -13.46
CA LEU A 756 37.05 -33.36 -14.80
C LEU A 756 36.68 -31.92 -15.30
N PRO A 757 36.47 -31.64 -16.62
CA PRO A 757 37.47 -31.28 -17.63
C PRO A 757 37.22 -29.93 -18.38
N ASP A 758 38.22 -29.53 -19.19
CA ASP A 758 38.27 -28.34 -20.07
C ASP A 758 37.40 -28.39 -21.35
N GLY A 759 37.09 -27.20 -21.87
CA GLY A 759 36.49 -26.97 -23.19
C GLY A 759 36.53 -25.51 -23.70
N LEU A 760 37.74 -25.04 -24.06
CA LEU A 760 38.17 -24.06 -25.08
C LEU A 760 37.29 -22.85 -25.51
N ASP A 761 37.84 -21.67 -25.20
CA ASP A 761 38.22 -20.52 -26.05
C ASP A 761 37.20 -19.74 -26.91
N TYR A 762 36.96 -18.49 -26.47
CA TYR A 762 37.01 -17.30 -27.35
C TYR A 762 37.35 -16.03 -26.53
N VAL A 763 38.47 -15.38 -26.86
CA VAL A 763 38.97 -14.12 -26.30
C VAL A 763 38.49 -12.94 -27.17
N PRO A 764 38.14 -11.79 -26.56
CA PRO A 764 38.58 -10.52 -27.14
C PRO A 764 39.16 -9.55 -26.10
N ASP A 765 40.41 -9.16 -26.39
CA ASP A 765 41.07 -7.85 -26.28
C ASP A 765 40.95 -7.00 -24.99
N GLU A 766 42.10 -6.90 -24.31
CA GLU A 766 42.47 -5.82 -23.39
C GLU A 766 42.77 -4.54 -24.19
N GLU A 767 42.01 -3.47 -23.95
CA GLU A 767 42.49 -2.08 -24.10
C GLU A 767 41.93 -1.24 -22.92
N GLU A 768 42.88 -0.68 -22.15
CA GLU A 768 42.83 0.47 -21.23
C GLU A 768 41.78 0.49 -20.09
N LEU A 769 42.25 0.14 -18.89
CA LEU A 769 41.65 0.55 -17.61
C LEU A 769 42.06 2.00 -17.30
N ASP A 770 41.15 2.95 -17.44
CA ASP A 770 41.33 4.31 -16.93
C ASP A 770 41.22 4.32 -15.39
N GLU A 771 42.28 4.80 -14.73
CA GLU A 771 42.36 5.04 -13.28
C GLU A 771 41.38 6.15 -12.86
N ALA A 772 40.82 6.02 -11.65
CA ALA A 772 39.99 7.07 -11.05
C ALA A 772 40.83 8.32 -10.73
N PRO A 773 40.29 9.54 -10.93
CA PRO A 773 41.03 10.78 -10.73
C PRO A 773 41.39 10.99 -9.26
N SER A 774 42.53 11.64 -9.03
CA SER A 774 43.05 11.92 -7.69
C SER A 774 42.28 13.04 -6.98
N ASP A 775 42.34 13.07 -5.65
CA ASP A 775 41.66 14.09 -4.82
C ASP A 775 42.06 15.53 -5.15
N GLU A 776 43.24 15.73 -5.76
CA GLU A 776 43.74 17.04 -6.20
C GLU A 776 43.05 17.49 -7.51
N GLU A 777 42.68 16.56 -8.40
CA GLU A 777 41.90 16.83 -9.61
C GLU A 777 40.42 17.08 -9.29
N LEU A 778 39.88 16.39 -8.28
CA LEU A 778 38.55 16.65 -7.75
C LEU A 778 38.41 18.04 -7.14
N MET A 779 39.45 18.55 -6.46
CA MET A 779 39.48 19.93 -5.94
C MET A 779 39.58 20.98 -7.06
N ALA A 780 40.33 20.72 -8.13
CA ALA A 780 40.42 21.64 -9.27
C ALA A 780 39.10 21.76 -10.06
N MET A 781 38.26 20.71 -10.05
CA MET A 781 36.94 20.73 -10.70
C MET A 781 35.86 21.46 -9.88
N MET A 782 36.05 21.64 -8.56
CA MET A 782 35.12 22.40 -7.71
C MET A 782 35.28 23.92 -7.82
N ASP A 783 36.44 24.41 -8.31
CA ASP A 783 36.73 25.85 -8.40
C ASP A 783 36.18 26.54 -9.67
N PHE A 784 35.64 25.78 -10.64
CA PHE A 784 35.17 26.34 -11.92
C PHE A 784 33.65 26.68 -11.95
N ALA A 785 32.92 26.50 -10.84
CA ALA A 785 31.45 26.57 -10.81
C ALA A 785 30.87 27.67 -9.91
N MET A 786 31.48 28.86 -9.85
CA MET A 786 30.88 30.03 -9.19
C MET A 786 31.15 31.33 -9.96
N PRO A 787 30.15 31.91 -10.67
CA PRO A 787 30.13 33.33 -10.96
C PRO A 787 29.54 34.08 -9.76
N GLY A 788 30.21 35.16 -9.38
CA GLY A 788 29.94 35.96 -8.18
C GLY A 788 28.70 36.85 -8.22
N ASP A 789 28.29 37.20 -6.99
CA ASP A 789 27.69 38.43 -6.50
C ASP A 789 27.14 39.43 -7.54
N ASP A 790 25.88 39.25 -7.92
CA ASP A 790 24.96 40.34 -8.28
C ASP A 790 23.64 40.08 -7.52
N GLY A 791 23.27 41.02 -6.63
CA GLY A 791 22.24 40.86 -5.61
C GLY A 791 20.85 40.46 -6.13
N PHE A 792 20.24 39.49 -5.44
CA PHE A 792 18.82 39.16 -5.56
C PHE A 792 17.95 40.32 -5.00
N PRO A 793 16.83 40.67 -5.64
CA PRO A 793 15.90 41.64 -5.08
C PRO A 793 15.19 41.09 -3.84
N ASP A 794 14.92 41.98 -2.89
CA ASP A 794 14.30 41.72 -1.59
C ASP A 794 12.94 40.99 -1.74
N GLU A 795 12.63 40.10 -0.79
CA GLU A 795 11.45 39.21 -0.84
C GLU A 795 10.13 39.99 -0.98
N ASP A 796 10.07 41.20 -0.44
CA ASP A 796 8.91 42.10 -0.54
C ASP A 796 8.69 42.67 -1.95
N ALA A 797 9.75 42.85 -2.75
CA ALA A 797 9.65 43.34 -4.13
C ALA A 797 9.16 42.26 -5.10
N ILE A 798 9.37 40.99 -4.76
CA ILE A 798 8.87 39.84 -5.53
C ILE A 798 7.38 39.62 -5.24
N ILE A 799 6.94 39.89 -4.00
CA ILE A 799 5.53 39.80 -3.60
C ILE A 799 4.70 40.92 -4.25
N GLU A 800 5.21 42.15 -4.29
CA GLU A 800 4.52 43.29 -4.94
C GLU A 800 4.36 43.10 -6.46
N ALA A 801 5.32 42.43 -7.12
CA ALA A 801 5.24 42.10 -8.55
C ALA A 801 4.27 40.95 -8.87
N MET A 802 3.84 40.16 -7.88
CA MET A 802 2.90 39.06 -8.04
C MET A 802 1.43 39.47 -7.85
N ASP A 803 1.17 40.58 -7.15
CA ASP A 803 -0.18 41.13 -6.94
C ASP A 803 -0.70 41.97 -8.12
N ASP A 804 0.17 42.36 -9.07
CA ASP A 804 -0.17 43.17 -10.25
C ASP A 804 -0.66 42.37 -11.49
N PHE A 805 -0.93 41.07 -11.34
CA PHE A 805 -1.56 40.27 -12.40
C PHE A 805 -3.10 40.45 -12.39
N GLU A 806 -3.59 41.46 -13.12
CA GLU A 806 -5.02 41.64 -13.41
C GLU A 806 -5.66 40.38 -14.03
N GLU A 807 -6.82 40.00 -13.47
CA GLU A 807 -7.72 38.97 -14.01
C GLU A 807 -8.10 39.28 -15.48
N PRO A 808 -8.03 38.32 -16.41
CA PRO A 808 -8.60 38.53 -17.73
C PRO A 808 -10.14 38.49 -17.66
N ALA A 809 -10.76 39.52 -18.24
CA ALA A 809 -12.21 39.66 -18.33
C ALA A 809 -12.90 38.40 -18.91
N LEU A 810 -13.95 37.97 -18.23
CA LEU A 810 -14.87 36.91 -18.65
C LEU A 810 -15.47 37.23 -20.03
N LEU A 811 -15.36 36.27 -20.97
CA LEU A 811 -16.12 36.27 -22.21
C LEU A 811 -17.52 35.72 -21.93
N ASP A 812 -18.54 36.47 -22.33
CA ASP A 812 -19.97 36.12 -22.20
C ASP A 812 -20.27 34.74 -22.80
N GLU A 813 -20.96 33.88 -22.04
CA GLU A 813 -21.50 32.61 -22.52
C GLU A 813 -22.72 32.84 -23.43
N PRO A 814 -22.86 32.12 -24.56
CA PRO A 814 -24.11 32.07 -25.28
C PRO A 814 -25.10 31.13 -24.56
N GLU A 815 -26.29 31.65 -24.26
CA GLU A 815 -27.44 30.85 -23.82
C GLU A 815 -27.71 29.69 -24.79
N THR A 816 -27.57 28.45 -24.31
CA THR A 816 -28.20 27.29 -24.95
C THR A 816 -29.01 26.51 -23.93
N ASP A 817 -30.31 26.70 -24.05
CA ASP A 817 -31.39 25.98 -23.38
C ASP A 817 -31.28 24.48 -23.67
N GLY A 818 -30.85 23.71 -22.68
CA GLY A 818 -30.64 22.26 -22.77
C GLY A 818 -31.00 21.61 -21.44
N ALA A 819 -32.11 20.87 -21.43
CA ALA A 819 -32.73 20.28 -20.26
C ALA A 819 -31.74 19.67 -19.25
N LEU A 820 -31.77 20.20 -18.02
CA LEU A 820 -31.12 19.63 -16.85
C LEU A 820 -31.58 18.17 -16.66
N LEU A 821 -30.64 17.23 -16.78
CA LEU A 821 -30.81 15.86 -16.32
C LEU A 821 -30.86 15.85 -14.80
N ASP A 822 -31.96 15.33 -14.25
CA ASP A 822 -32.19 15.13 -12.83
C ASP A 822 -31.19 14.11 -12.24
N LEU A 823 -30.31 14.59 -11.37
CA LEU A 823 -29.20 13.83 -10.75
C LEU A 823 -29.60 13.11 -9.45
N SER A 824 -30.88 13.11 -9.08
CA SER A 824 -31.40 12.39 -7.89
C SER A 824 -31.26 10.86 -7.95
N VAL A 825 -30.74 10.31 -9.05
CA VAL A 825 -30.43 8.88 -9.23
C VAL A 825 -29.20 8.44 -8.42
N LEU A 826 -28.31 9.37 -8.04
CA LEU A 826 -27.11 9.06 -7.26
C LEU A 826 -27.35 8.92 -5.75
N ASP A 827 -28.51 9.34 -5.25
CA ASP A 827 -28.82 9.40 -3.81
C ASP A 827 -29.64 8.19 -3.29
N LYS A 828 -29.88 7.16 -4.12
CA LYS A 828 -30.64 5.97 -3.69
C LYS A 828 -29.73 4.80 -3.31
N PRO A 829 -29.95 4.13 -2.17
CA PRO A 829 -29.25 2.88 -1.86
C PRO A 829 -29.62 1.80 -2.87
N ILE A 830 -28.63 1.35 -3.65
CA ILE A 830 -28.81 0.33 -4.69
C ILE A 830 -28.91 -1.05 -4.02
N THR A 831 -30.06 -1.70 -4.21
CA THR A 831 -30.30 -3.09 -3.81
C THR A 831 -29.48 -4.07 -4.65
N SER A 832 -28.93 -5.08 -3.96
CA SER A 832 -28.08 -6.19 -4.43
C SER A 832 -28.34 -6.70 -5.87
N PRO A 833 -27.29 -7.00 -6.68
CA PRO A 833 -27.46 -7.56 -8.00
C PRO A 833 -27.66 -9.07 -7.93
N LYS A 834 -28.93 -9.53 -7.96
CA LYS A 834 -29.26 -10.83 -8.55
C LYS A 834 -29.47 -10.61 -10.04
N ASN A 835 -28.68 -11.34 -10.84
CA ASN A 835 -28.75 -11.52 -12.30
C ASN A 835 -27.77 -10.68 -13.14
N ALA A 836 -26.60 -11.25 -13.37
CA ALA A 836 -25.96 -11.23 -14.68
C ALA A 836 -25.18 -12.55 -14.85
N ARG A 837 -25.58 -13.34 -15.85
CA ARG A 837 -24.81 -14.47 -16.38
C ARG A 837 -23.69 -13.96 -17.28
#